data_AF-A0AAR5PV80-F1
#
_entry.id   AF-A0AAR5PV80-F1
#
_cell.length_a   1.000
_cell.length_b   1.000
_cell.length_c   1.000
_cell.angle_alpha   90.00
_cell.angle_beta   90.00
_cell.angle_gamma   90.00
#
_symmetry.space_group_name_H-M   'P 1'
#
loop_
_entity.id
_entity.type
_entity.pdbx_description
1 polymer ?
#
loop_
_entity_poly.entity_id
_entity_poly.type
_entity_poly.pdbx_seq_one_letter_code
_entity_poly.pdbx_strand_id
1 'polypeptide(L)'
;MINRGLLSPQKVIQASHEAFRGHSRAMSTIPTQSRVVIAGAGVVANSVAYHLVQSGWNDVTVVEQRKIGSGTSHFGSGTLGLFKPISHRNVIWYSINLYKKLQNMGYNVEMKQCGSLNLAQTKDRLIALKRRVAYNLPTGLHCELLSNTEIQRKHPYLRVDDLEGGVWVPDDAVINPKAICDALALLAQKGGANYIENTTVTNVLTNNNCVQGVETDKGIIQCEYFVNCAGMWARELGLHCDPKVRIPAYPAEHFYATAVLDQDMKHPLPVVRCYDSYTYAREYQNGLMVGWFEPEAKPAFEKGRVPKDWPKHVKQDLSHFRPLWQNAVNRFPILKGCQEPQLVNSPDNFTPDGRWILGEAPEVKNYFVACGMNGNSLQGAGGIGKAISEWIIEGEPRQDLLPFILQRFLNVHNSRHYLKQRIKEVVGRHYSILYPFQCEYKYARELRCSPLYSVLKTRGAVFGIKMAYERALYFDSTYEKGQQLKMPQGTFFKPKFFDFVKEEYLACIEGVGIIDMSSFSKIEIKSPGNEALQYLQRICSNDIDVPVGSIVHTGMQNVRGGYENDCMLVRQTANSFFMVSPTSQQTRVYEWMKRNVSANTRVDLNDLTSMYTVLNVVGPKSTQLLSELSNSDVKVAPFSYMKVNVGYASDVMVMSFTHTGEPGYCLYIPSEYALHVYYKLMTVGRDYGVRDVGVLTQRYMRLERFIPFWAEELNSFTTPYEAGNDWSVRLDKKEGFIGKEALQNQSVTGVRKRLVFFHFNNIDPDVDIWPWGGEPLYRNNEFVGTVTSAGYGFSANKLICLGFISKPAKVENRIVTRDYILAKDAVYEVDIAGHRFSATPYLHAPTTHSPYHEKKEYRPTAIKYKSDIST
;
A
#
# COMPACT_ATOMS: atom_id res chain seq x y z
N MET A 1 59.35 30.51 -18.67
CA MET A 1 59.66 29.79 -19.92
C MET A 1 58.44 28.95 -20.31
N ILE A 2 57.59 29.51 -21.19
CA ILE A 2 57.30 29.03 -22.57
C ILE A 2 56.31 27.84 -22.57
N ASN A 3 54.99 28.12 -22.55
CA ASN A 3 54.04 28.20 -23.68
C ASN A 3 53.52 26.84 -24.18
N ARG A 4 52.30 26.46 -23.74
CA ARG A 4 51.49 25.38 -24.35
C ARG A 4 50.56 26.01 -25.39
N GLY A 5 50.79 25.69 -26.66
CA GLY A 5 50.03 26.20 -27.80
C GLY A 5 48.62 25.61 -27.90
N LEU A 6 47.67 26.50 -28.12
CA LEU A 6 46.33 26.25 -28.66
C LEU A 6 46.43 25.71 -30.10
N LEU A 7 45.64 24.69 -30.44
CA LEU A 7 45.37 24.29 -31.83
C LEU A 7 43.97 24.73 -32.23
N SER A 8 43.87 25.28 -33.45
CA SER A 8 42.73 26.04 -33.99
C SER A 8 41.64 25.18 -34.65
N PRO A 9 40.42 25.71 -34.87
CA PRO A 9 39.21 24.96 -35.19
C PRO A 9 38.94 24.77 -36.69
N GLN A 10 39.91 24.23 -37.45
CA GLN A 10 39.72 23.94 -38.89
C GLN A 10 40.23 22.57 -39.39
N LYS A 11 40.50 21.61 -38.50
CA LYS A 11 40.80 20.20 -38.87
C LYS A 11 39.80 19.17 -38.33
N VAL A 12 38.51 19.53 -38.24
CA VAL A 12 37.44 18.65 -37.74
C VAL A 12 36.45 18.19 -38.83
N ILE A 13 36.58 18.65 -40.08
CA ILE A 13 35.52 18.45 -41.10
C ILE A 13 35.86 17.39 -42.18
N GLN A 14 36.99 16.69 -42.09
CA GLN A 14 37.36 15.69 -43.11
C GLN A 14 37.81 14.34 -42.52
N ALA A 15 37.19 13.94 -41.40
CA ALA A 15 37.28 12.60 -40.82
C ALA A 15 35.89 11.97 -40.56
N SER A 16 34.85 12.50 -41.23
CA SER A 16 33.44 12.14 -41.03
C SER A 16 32.82 11.33 -42.19
N HIS A 17 33.60 10.89 -43.18
CA HIS A 17 33.04 10.13 -44.32
C HIS A 17 33.68 8.79 -44.70
N GLU A 18 34.74 8.32 -44.01
CA GLU A 18 35.39 7.02 -44.32
C GLU A 18 35.49 6.04 -43.13
N ALA A 19 34.79 6.28 -42.03
CA ALA A 19 34.68 5.33 -40.91
C ALA A 19 33.41 4.43 -40.96
N PHE A 20 32.74 4.35 -42.12
CA PHE A 20 31.45 3.65 -42.28
C PHE A 20 31.48 2.40 -43.18
N ARG A 21 32.66 1.89 -43.55
CA ARG A 21 32.78 0.62 -44.28
C ARG A 21 33.98 -0.17 -43.76
N GLY A 22 33.71 -1.12 -42.86
CA GLY A 22 34.73 -2.06 -42.40
C GLY A 22 34.70 -2.37 -40.90
N HIS A 23 33.52 -2.63 -40.33
CA HIS A 23 33.44 -3.47 -39.14
C HIS A 23 32.60 -4.69 -39.50
N SER A 24 33.31 -5.79 -39.74
CA SER A 24 32.79 -7.15 -39.56
C SER A 24 31.85 -7.18 -38.34
N ARG A 25 30.68 -7.81 -38.50
CA ARG A 25 29.77 -8.17 -37.41
C ARG A 25 30.54 -9.03 -36.40
N ALA A 26 31.18 -8.39 -35.41
CA ALA A 26 31.51 -9.09 -34.18
C ALA A 26 30.16 -9.51 -33.58
N MET A 27 29.88 -10.81 -33.58
CA MET A 27 28.79 -11.38 -32.78
C MET A 27 28.99 -10.85 -31.37
N SER A 28 28.07 -10.03 -30.84
CA SER A 28 28.15 -9.56 -29.47
C SER A 28 28.07 -10.78 -28.56
N THR A 29 29.21 -11.28 -28.11
CA THR A 29 29.28 -12.41 -27.20
C THR A 29 28.66 -11.97 -25.88
N ILE A 30 27.59 -12.64 -25.47
CA ILE A 30 27.01 -12.42 -24.14
C ILE A 30 28.04 -12.86 -23.08
N PRO A 31 28.12 -12.20 -21.92
CA PRO A 31 28.99 -12.64 -20.83
C PRO A 31 28.49 -13.97 -20.29
N THR A 32 29.40 -14.86 -19.88
CA THR A 32 29.05 -16.15 -19.28
C THR A 32 28.59 -16.02 -17.83
N GLN A 33 29.01 -14.96 -17.14
CA GLN A 33 28.67 -14.67 -15.76
C GLN A 33 28.53 -13.17 -15.54
N SER A 34 27.62 -12.77 -14.67
CA SER A 34 27.53 -11.42 -14.12
C SER A 34 26.87 -11.44 -12.75
N ARG A 35 27.34 -10.65 -11.79
CA ARG A 35 26.78 -10.62 -10.43
C ARG A 35 25.30 -10.26 -10.41
N VAL A 36 24.90 -9.24 -11.17
CA VAL A 36 23.50 -8.80 -11.28
C VAL A 36 23.06 -8.76 -12.74
N VAL A 37 21.97 -9.47 -13.06
CA VAL A 37 21.30 -9.38 -14.37
C VAL A 37 19.98 -8.61 -14.23
N ILE A 38 19.78 -7.59 -15.08
CA ILE A 38 18.57 -6.77 -15.10
C ILE A 38 17.85 -6.99 -16.43
N ALA A 39 16.57 -7.38 -16.37
CA ALA A 39 15.74 -7.57 -17.56
C ALA A 39 14.98 -6.28 -17.92
N GLY A 40 15.19 -5.80 -19.14
CA GLY A 40 14.67 -4.56 -19.69
C GLY A 40 15.66 -3.39 -19.57
N ALA A 41 15.63 -2.45 -20.52
CA ALA A 41 16.43 -1.23 -20.51
C ALA A 41 15.56 0.05 -20.56
N GLY A 42 14.42 0.02 -19.87
CA GLY A 42 13.60 1.20 -19.62
C GLY A 42 14.16 2.07 -18.48
N VAL A 43 13.55 3.23 -18.23
CA VAL A 43 14.06 4.22 -17.27
C VAL A 43 14.29 3.66 -15.86
N VAL A 44 13.44 2.73 -15.40
CA VAL A 44 13.57 2.09 -14.08
C VAL A 44 14.76 1.14 -14.05
N ALA A 45 14.95 0.33 -15.09
CA ALA A 45 16.09 -0.58 -15.18
C ALA A 45 17.41 0.17 -15.25
N ASN A 46 17.48 1.21 -16.09
CA ASN A 46 18.67 2.04 -16.23
C ASN A 46 18.99 2.78 -14.91
N SER A 47 17.96 3.15 -14.15
CA SER A 47 18.14 3.70 -12.81
C SER A 47 18.69 2.69 -11.81
N VAL A 48 18.21 1.44 -11.80
CA VAL A 48 18.77 0.37 -10.95
C VAL A 48 20.24 0.13 -11.31
N ALA A 49 20.54 -0.03 -12.61
CA ALA A 49 21.90 -0.21 -13.11
C ALA A 49 22.81 0.95 -12.71
N TYR A 50 22.35 2.19 -12.92
CA TYR A 50 23.06 3.41 -12.52
C TYR A 50 23.40 3.39 -11.02
N HIS A 51 22.44 3.11 -10.14
CA HIS A 51 22.71 3.13 -8.70
C HIS A 51 23.62 1.98 -8.25
N LEU A 52 23.52 0.79 -8.85
CA LEU A 52 24.44 -0.31 -8.56
C LEU A 52 25.90 0.07 -8.88
N VAL A 53 26.15 0.62 -10.07
CA VAL A 53 27.52 1.01 -10.46
C VAL A 53 28.03 2.20 -9.65
N GLN A 54 27.17 3.14 -9.26
CA GLN A 54 27.56 4.24 -8.37
C GLN A 54 27.92 3.75 -6.97
N SER A 55 27.34 2.63 -6.52
CA SER A 55 27.71 1.95 -5.27
C SER A 55 28.90 1.01 -5.41
N GLY A 56 29.60 1.02 -6.55
CA GLY A 56 30.80 0.22 -6.81
C GLY A 56 30.52 -1.21 -7.31
N TRP A 57 29.26 -1.59 -7.52
CA TRP A 57 28.90 -2.86 -8.14
C TRP A 57 28.89 -2.68 -9.67
N ASN A 58 30.04 -2.93 -10.29
CA ASN A 58 30.25 -2.75 -11.74
C ASN A 58 30.01 -4.02 -12.57
N ASP A 59 29.97 -5.20 -11.95
CA ASP A 59 29.55 -6.45 -12.60
C ASP A 59 28.01 -6.53 -12.70
N VAL A 60 27.47 -5.73 -13.62
CA VAL A 60 26.02 -5.60 -13.87
C VAL A 60 25.76 -5.74 -15.36
N THR A 61 24.83 -6.63 -15.73
CA THR A 61 24.41 -6.83 -17.12
C THR A 61 22.94 -6.48 -17.31
N VAL A 62 22.64 -5.55 -18.20
CA VAL A 62 21.28 -5.17 -18.62
C VAL A 62 20.95 -5.85 -19.95
N VAL A 63 19.87 -6.62 -19.98
CA VAL A 63 19.43 -7.38 -21.16
C VAL A 63 18.14 -6.78 -21.69
N GLU A 64 18.12 -6.39 -22.97
CA GLU A 64 16.97 -5.74 -23.62
C GLU A 64 16.62 -6.44 -24.93
N GLN A 65 15.35 -6.85 -25.04
CA GLN A 65 14.83 -7.60 -26.20
C GLN A 65 14.85 -6.80 -27.52
N ARG A 66 14.90 -5.47 -27.45
CA ARG A 66 15.04 -4.59 -28.61
C ARG A 66 16.14 -3.57 -28.39
N LYS A 67 15.77 -2.31 -28.10
CA LYS A 67 16.72 -1.22 -27.85
C LYS A 67 16.42 -0.51 -26.54
N ILE A 68 17.40 0.19 -26.00
CA ILE A 68 17.26 1.02 -24.80
C ILE A 68 16.01 1.90 -24.93
N GLY A 69 15.18 1.87 -23.89
CA GLY A 69 13.92 2.60 -23.78
C GLY A 69 12.76 2.14 -24.68
N SER A 70 12.93 1.15 -25.55
CA SER A 70 11.95 0.75 -26.58
C SER A 70 10.58 0.23 -26.09
N GLY A 71 10.38 0.14 -24.78
CA GLY A 71 9.09 -0.09 -24.15
C GLY A 71 8.27 1.20 -23.94
N THR A 72 7.51 1.25 -22.84
CA THR A 72 6.59 2.37 -22.54
C THR A 72 7.31 3.65 -22.07
N SER A 73 8.60 3.56 -21.72
CA SER A 73 9.38 4.68 -21.16
C SER A 73 9.46 5.90 -22.09
N HIS A 74 9.35 5.72 -23.41
CA HIS A 74 9.35 6.83 -24.37
C HIS A 74 7.98 7.49 -24.59
N PHE A 75 6.88 6.83 -24.21
CA PHE A 75 5.52 7.31 -24.49
C PHE A 75 4.92 8.16 -23.35
N GLY A 76 5.67 8.36 -22.27
CA GLY A 76 5.19 9.06 -21.09
C GLY A 76 5.02 10.57 -21.31
N SER A 77 4.15 11.18 -20.50
CA SER A 77 3.91 12.62 -20.53
C SER A 77 5.11 13.48 -20.12
N GLY A 78 6.10 12.88 -19.44
CA GLY A 78 7.21 13.61 -18.85
C GLY A 78 6.84 14.41 -17.59
N THR A 79 5.61 14.34 -17.10
CA THR A 79 5.20 15.12 -15.91
C THR A 79 5.76 14.52 -14.62
N LEU A 80 6.36 15.34 -13.77
CA LEU A 80 6.92 14.98 -12.47
C LEU A 80 6.13 15.71 -11.38
N GLY A 81 5.39 14.96 -10.54
CA GLY A 81 4.47 15.53 -9.55
C GLY A 81 4.73 15.08 -8.12
N LEU A 82 4.98 16.04 -7.23
CA LEU A 82 5.25 15.82 -5.81
C LEU A 82 3.99 15.80 -4.92
N PHE A 83 2.85 16.30 -5.42
CA PHE A 83 1.60 16.39 -4.67
C PHE A 83 0.90 15.03 -4.48
N LYS A 84 1.54 14.15 -3.71
CA LYS A 84 1.24 12.73 -3.52
C LYS A 84 1.29 12.37 -2.02
N PRO A 85 0.86 11.16 -1.62
CA PRO A 85 1.18 10.63 -0.28
C PRO A 85 2.71 10.57 -0.06
N ILE A 86 3.19 10.81 1.17
CA ILE A 86 4.62 10.85 1.58
C ILE A 86 5.40 9.65 1.09
N SER A 87 4.84 8.44 1.19
CA SER A 87 5.52 7.22 0.72
C SER A 87 5.89 7.28 -0.77
N HIS A 88 5.02 7.86 -1.61
CA HIS A 88 5.33 8.10 -3.02
C HIS A 88 6.20 9.33 -3.19
N ARG A 89 5.86 10.43 -2.51
CA ARG A 89 6.53 11.71 -2.62
C ARG A 89 8.02 11.60 -2.31
N ASN A 90 8.42 10.88 -1.26
CA ASN A 90 9.81 10.74 -0.88
C ASN A 90 10.63 10.06 -1.98
N VAL A 91 10.07 9.03 -2.62
CA VAL A 91 10.68 8.35 -3.77
C VAL A 91 10.77 9.29 -4.98
N ILE A 92 9.70 10.02 -5.29
CA ILE A 92 9.65 10.97 -6.43
C ILE A 92 10.58 12.16 -6.21
N TRP A 93 10.66 12.67 -4.99
CA TRP A 93 11.52 13.78 -4.61
C TRP A 93 12.99 13.45 -4.84
N TYR A 94 13.42 12.23 -4.48
CA TYR A 94 14.75 11.76 -4.84
C TYR A 94 14.96 11.75 -6.36
N SER A 95 14.00 11.23 -7.14
CA SER A 95 14.10 11.22 -8.61
C SER A 95 14.29 12.63 -9.18
N ILE A 96 13.45 13.58 -8.77
CA ILE A 96 13.51 14.97 -9.22
C ILE A 96 14.89 15.58 -8.90
N ASN A 97 15.41 15.38 -7.69
CA ASN A 97 16.72 15.88 -7.30
C ASN A 97 17.87 15.22 -8.06
N LEU A 98 17.78 13.91 -8.32
CA LEU A 98 18.72 13.22 -9.18
C LEU A 98 18.71 13.83 -10.59
N TYR A 99 17.55 14.06 -11.19
CA TYR A 99 17.44 14.61 -12.54
C TYR A 99 17.99 16.04 -12.62
N LYS A 100 17.70 16.88 -11.63
CA LYS A 100 18.32 18.21 -11.49
C LYS A 100 19.84 18.11 -11.41
N LYS A 101 20.36 17.20 -10.57
CA LYS A 101 21.81 16.96 -10.43
C LYS A 101 22.43 16.55 -11.78
N LEU A 102 21.83 15.61 -12.50
CA LEU A 102 22.34 15.14 -13.79
C LEU A 102 22.34 16.26 -14.83
N GLN A 103 21.28 17.08 -14.90
CA GLN A 103 21.24 18.24 -15.77
C GLN A 103 22.35 19.26 -15.43
N ASN A 104 22.57 19.54 -14.15
CA ASN A 104 23.63 20.44 -13.70
C ASN A 104 25.05 19.92 -13.99
N MET A 105 25.21 18.59 -14.10
CA MET A 105 26.46 17.95 -14.54
C MET A 105 26.65 17.99 -16.07
N GLY A 106 25.72 18.59 -16.82
CA GLY A 106 25.81 18.73 -18.27
C GLY A 106 25.22 17.57 -19.09
N TYR A 107 24.51 16.63 -18.46
CA TYR A 107 23.81 15.58 -19.20
C TYR A 107 22.52 16.09 -19.82
N ASN A 108 22.20 15.63 -21.04
CA ASN A 108 20.94 15.99 -21.69
C ASN A 108 19.76 15.30 -21.01
N VAL A 109 18.98 16.07 -20.24
CA VAL A 109 17.80 15.59 -19.50
C VAL A 109 16.54 16.39 -19.90
N GLU A 110 16.73 17.62 -20.38
CA GLU A 110 15.67 18.55 -20.81
C GLU A 110 14.57 18.77 -19.75
N MET A 111 14.99 18.84 -18.48
CA MET A 111 14.08 19.09 -17.36
C MET A 111 13.75 20.59 -17.26
N LYS A 112 12.46 20.90 -17.18
CA LYS A 112 11.93 22.24 -16.95
C LYS A 112 11.09 22.25 -15.68
N GLN A 113 11.47 23.07 -14.71
CA GLN A 113 10.69 23.27 -13.49
C GLN A 113 9.59 24.31 -13.77
N CYS A 114 8.43 23.83 -14.22
CA CYS A 114 7.27 24.67 -14.58
C CYS A 114 6.18 24.70 -13.50
N GLY A 115 6.34 23.91 -12.42
CA GLY A 115 5.31 23.68 -11.41
C GLY A 115 4.04 23.00 -11.94
N SER A 116 3.03 22.87 -11.07
CA SER A 116 1.73 22.30 -11.43
C SER A 116 0.54 22.95 -10.72
N LEU A 117 -0.60 22.94 -11.41
CA LEU A 117 -1.92 23.30 -10.91
C LEU A 117 -2.78 22.05 -10.75
N ASN A 118 -3.27 21.82 -9.54
CA ASN A 118 -4.12 20.70 -9.17
C ASN A 118 -5.51 21.25 -8.88
N LEU A 119 -6.47 21.02 -9.78
CA LEU A 119 -7.75 21.74 -9.78
C LEU A 119 -8.86 20.97 -9.06
N ALA A 120 -9.81 21.70 -8.47
CA ALA A 120 -11.02 21.19 -7.87
C ALA A 120 -12.27 21.80 -8.54
N GLN A 121 -13.09 20.96 -9.17
CA GLN A 121 -14.40 21.35 -9.71
C GLN A 121 -15.53 21.13 -8.70
N THR A 122 -15.27 20.39 -7.62
CA THR A 122 -16.26 20.08 -6.58
C THR A 122 -15.74 20.42 -5.19
N LYS A 123 -16.66 20.69 -4.26
CA LYS A 123 -16.33 21.00 -2.86
C LYS A 123 -15.57 19.85 -2.19
N ASP A 124 -15.99 18.61 -2.43
CA ASP A 124 -15.28 17.43 -1.92
C ASP A 124 -13.88 17.31 -2.51
N ARG A 125 -13.69 17.63 -3.81
CA ARG A 125 -12.34 17.67 -4.38
C ARG A 125 -11.49 18.72 -3.68
N LEU A 126 -12.03 19.91 -3.42
CA LEU A 126 -11.32 20.96 -2.71
C LEU A 126 -10.93 20.50 -1.29
N ILE A 127 -11.83 19.81 -0.56
CA ILE A 127 -11.52 19.20 0.73
C ILE A 127 -10.36 18.19 0.59
N ALA A 128 -10.41 17.29 -0.40
CA ALA A 128 -9.34 16.33 -0.67
C ALA A 128 -7.99 17.02 -0.94
N LEU A 129 -7.98 18.12 -1.70
CA LEU A 129 -6.77 18.90 -1.95
C LEU A 129 -6.27 19.59 -0.67
N LYS A 130 -7.16 20.23 0.09
CA LYS A 130 -6.82 20.89 1.37
C LYS A 130 -6.22 19.90 2.38
N ARG A 131 -6.79 18.68 2.50
CA ARG A 131 -6.22 17.61 3.33
C ARG A 131 -4.81 17.25 2.88
N ARG A 132 -4.58 17.17 1.57
CA ARG A 132 -3.26 16.88 1.03
C ARG A 132 -2.28 18.04 1.25
N VAL A 133 -2.72 19.30 1.19
CA VAL A 133 -1.92 20.49 1.57
C VAL A 133 -1.52 20.43 3.04
N ALA A 134 -2.50 20.29 3.95
CA ALA A 134 -2.28 20.26 5.39
C ALA A 134 -1.19 19.26 5.80
N TYR A 135 -1.21 18.09 5.19
CA TYR A 135 -0.22 17.04 5.42
C TYR A 135 1.14 17.25 4.72
N ASN A 136 1.18 17.84 3.52
CA ASN A 136 2.41 17.98 2.73
C ASN A 136 3.26 19.17 3.16
N LEU A 137 2.62 20.28 3.54
CA LEU A 137 3.28 21.54 3.88
C LEU A 137 4.26 21.40 5.07
N PRO A 138 3.87 20.87 6.24
CA PRO A 138 4.79 20.73 7.38
C PRO A 138 5.87 19.67 7.15
N THR A 139 5.72 18.82 6.13
CA THR A 139 6.70 17.78 5.78
C THR A 139 7.60 18.19 4.61
N GLY A 140 7.66 19.49 4.30
CA GLY A 140 8.67 20.10 3.45
C GLY A 140 8.29 20.29 1.98
N LEU A 141 7.04 20.03 1.57
CA LEU A 141 6.59 20.35 0.21
C LEU A 141 5.94 21.72 0.17
N HIS A 142 6.50 22.63 -0.63
CA HIS A 142 5.87 23.91 -0.90
C HIS A 142 4.63 23.70 -1.77
N CYS A 143 3.48 24.14 -1.26
CA CYS A 143 2.22 24.15 -2.01
C CYS A 143 1.28 25.23 -1.48
N GLU A 144 0.49 25.81 -2.37
CA GLU A 144 -0.34 26.99 -2.08
C GLU A 144 -1.77 26.75 -2.58
N LEU A 145 -2.77 27.03 -1.74
CA LEU A 145 -4.16 27.12 -2.20
C LEU A 145 -4.33 28.41 -3.00
N LEU A 146 -4.99 28.31 -4.15
CA LEU A 146 -5.22 29.43 -5.04
C LEU A 146 -6.72 29.67 -5.28
N SER A 147 -7.07 30.94 -5.39
CA SER A 147 -8.32 31.42 -5.95
C SER A 147 -8.37 31.24 -7.48
N ASN A 148 -9.56 31.31 -8.07
CA ASN A 148 -9.74 31.19 -9.52
C ASN A 148 -8.98 32.29 -10.29
N THR A 149 -8.93 33.52 -9.76
CA THR A 149 -8.16 34.62 -10.35
C THR A 149 -6.65 34.33 -10.37
N GLU A 150 -6.11 33.74 -9.31
CA GLU A 150 -4.70 33.37 -9.23
C GLU A 150 -4.37 32.19 -10.16
N ILE A 151 -5.28 31.22 -10.28
CA ILE A 151 -5.18 30.11 -11.24
C ILE A 151 -5.14 30.67 -12.66
N GLN A 152 -6.06 31.57 -13.02
CA GLN A 152 -6.11 32.20 -14.34
C GLN A 152 -4.82 32.96 -14.65
N ARG A 153 -4.28 33.70 -13.66
CA ARG A 153 -3.01 34.43 -13.81
C ARG A 153 -1.84 33.49 -14.09
N LYS A 154 -1.80 32.30 -13.46
CA LYS A 154 -0.74 31.30 -13.68
C LYS A 154 -0.90 30.54 -14.98
N HIS A 155 -2.13 30.32 -15.44
CA HIS A 155 -2.39 29.63 -16.70
C HIS A 155 -3.54 30.31 -17.46
N PRO A 156 -3.24 31.34 -18.29
CA PRO A 156 -4.25 32.20 -18.94
C PRO A 156 -5.21 31.50 -19.89
N TYR A 157 -4.88 30.27 -20.32
CA TYR A 157 -5.70 29.49 -21.24
C TYR A 157 -6.70 28.55 -20.55
N LEU A 158 -6.76 28.55 -19.22
CA LEU A 158 -7.75 27.79 -18.48
C LEU A 158 -9.10 28.52 -18.49
N ARG A 159 -10.18 27.74 -18.59
CA ARG A 159 -11.48 28.12 -18.04
C ARG A 159 -11.44 27.89 -16.54
N VAL A 160 -11.94 28.81 -15.70
CA VAL A 160 -11.86 28.69 -14.23
C VAL A 160 -13.17 29.02 -13.49
N ASP A 161 -14.22 29.45 -14.19
CA ASP A 161 -15.50 29.86 -13.60
C ASP A 161 -16.26 28.71 -12.91
N ASP A 162 -15.95 27.46 -13.28
CA ASP A 162 -16.54 26.25 -12.71
C ASP A 162 -15.69 25.61 -11.58
N LEU A 163 -14.63 26.29 -11.14
CA LEU A 163 -13.73 25.77 -10.11
C LEU A 163 -14.12 26.26 -8.72
N GLU A 164 -14.03 25.36 -7.75
CA GLU A 164 -14.07 25.68 -6.31
C GLU A 164 -12.69 26.17 -5.82
N GLY A 165 -11.63 25.92 -6.59
CA GLY A 165 -10.27 26.38 -6.34
C GLY A 165 -9.22 25.41 -6.87
N GLY A 166 -7.98 25.56 -6.41
CA GLY A 166 -6.88 24.68 -6.81
C GLY A 166 -5.66 24.81 -5.93
N VAL A 167 -4.68 23.92 -6.15
CA VAL A 167 -3.40 23.91 -5.45
C VAL A 167 -2.25 24.06 -6.43
N TRP A 168 -1.41 25.07 -6.18
CA TRP A 168 -0.16 25.32 -6.87
C TRP A 168 1.00 24.57 -6.19
N VAL A 169 1.83 23.90 -6.98
CA VAL A 169 3.04 23.21 -6.52
C VAL A 169 4.21 23.63 -7.39
N PRO A 170 5.06 24.58 -6.94
CA PRO A 170 6.14 25.14 -7.76
C PRO A 170 7.30 24.18 -8.03
N ASP A 171 7.48 23.16 -7.19
CA ASP A 171 8.58 22.19 -7.30
C ASP A 171 8.32 21.08 -8.34
N ASP A 172 7.09 21.00 -8.86
CA ASP A 172 6.75 20.10 -9.95
C ASP A 172 7.46 20.51 -11.25
N ALA A 173 7.67 19.53 -12.12
CA ALA A 173 8.46 19.72 -13.33
C ALA A 173 7.96 18.86 -14.48
N VAL A 174 8.52 19.11 -15.66
CA VAL A 174 8.43 18.25 -16.82
C VAL A 174 9.84 17.85 -17.25
N ILE A 175 9.98 16.65 -17.81
CA ILE A 175 11.25 16.09 -18.28
C ILE A 175 11.04 15.43 -19.64
N ASN A 176 12.08 15.37 -20.46
CA ASN A 176 12.03 14.57 -21.68
C ASN A 176 12.21 13.09 -21.32
N PRO A 177 11.19 12.23 -21.56
CA PRO A 177 11.24 10.82 -21.18
C PRO A 177 12.42 10.05 -21.80
N LYS A 178 12.73 10.35 -23.06
CA LYS A 178 13.83 9.71 -23.80
C LYS A 178 15.17 10.16 -23.28
N ALA A 179 15.36 11.49 -23.13
CA ALA A 179 16.64 12.06 -22.71
C ALA A 179 17.09 11.51 -21.35
N ILE A 180 16.19 11.45 -20.35
CA ILE A 180 16.55 10.89 -19.05
C ILE A 180 16.84 9.39 -19.09
N CYS A 181 16.09 8.63 -19.90
CA CYS A 181 16.30 7.20 -20.08
C CYS A 181 17.69 6.91 -20.66
N ASP A 182 18.08 7.68 -21.70
CA ASP A 182 19.39 7.60 -22.35
C ASP A 182 20.52 8.06 -21.41
N ALA A 183 20.32 9.14 -20.65
CA ALA A 183 21.31 9.67 -19.73
C ALA A 183 21.65 8.66 -18.61
N LEU A 184 20.64 8.01 -18.03
CA LEU A 184 20.85 6.96 -17.02
C LEU A 184 21.56 5.74 -17.60
N ALA A 185 21.20 5.30 -18.82
CA ALA A 185 21.87 4.19 -19.48
C ALA A 185 23.35 4.50 -19.73
N LEU A 186 23.64 5.67 -20.30
CA LEU A 186 25.01 6.14 -20.55
C LEU A 186 25.84 6.17 -19.28
N LEU A 187 25.27 6.68 -18.18
CA LEU A 187 25.95 6.76 -16.89
C LEU A 187 26.19 5.38 -16.28
N ALA A 188 25.23 4.46 -16.41
CA ALA A 188 25.41 3.08 -16.00
C ALA A 188 26.56 2.41 -16.78
N GLN A 189 26.59 2.58 -18.10
CA GLN A 189 27.65 2.06 -18.96
C GLN A 189 29.03 2.65 -18.61
N LYS A 190 29.11 3.97 -18.39
CA LYS A 190 30.35 4.62 -17.93
C LYS A 190 30.83 4.10 -16.58
N GLY A 191 29.91 3.65 -15.72
CA GLY A 191 30.23 3.02 -14.43
C GLY A 191 30.58 1.52 -14.52
N GLY A 192 30.54 0.93 -15.72
CA GLY A 192 30.95 -0.46 -15.97
C GLY A 192 29.81 -1.43 -16.29
N ALA A 193 28.54 -1.01 -16.27
CA ALA A 193 27.44 -1.90 -16.62
C ALA A 193 27.47 -2.30 -18.10
N ASN A 194 27.32 -3.59 -18.38
CA ASN A 194 27.21 -4.13 -19.72
C ASN A 194 25.76 -4.07 -20.22
N TYR A 195 25.54 -3.67 -21.47
CA TYR A 195 24.21 -3.60 -22.08
C TYR A 195 24.14 -4.50 -23.31
N ILE A 196 23.14 -5.38 -23.35
CA ILE A 196 22.95 -6.35 -24.42
C ILE A 196 21.57 -6.15 -25.04
N GLU A 197 21.54 -5.37 -26.12
CA GLU A 197 20.35 -5.11 -26.93
C GLU A 197 20.04 -6.28 -27.88
N ASN A 198 18.79 -6.32 -28.37
CA ASN A 198 18.24 -7.36 -29.23
C ASN A 198 18.44 -8.78 -28.67
N THR A 199 18.30 -8.93 -27.35
CA THR A 199 18.47 -10.20 -26.62
C THR A 199 17.29 -10.38 -25.68
N THR A 200 16.56 -11.48 -25.84
CA THR A 200 15.35 -11.76 -25.06
C THR A 200 15.69 -12.68 -23.91
N VAL A 201 15.37 -12.28 -22.68
CA VAL A 201 15.37 -13.20 -21.54
C VAL A 201 14.20 -14.17 -21.70
N THR A 202 14.49 -15.47 -21.75
CA THR A 202 13.49 -16.52 -21.96
C THR A 202 13.11 -17.23 -20.66
N ASN A 203 14.05 -17.36 -19.73
CA ASN A 203 13.85 -18.07 -18.47
C ASN A 203 14.80 -17.54 -17.38
N VAL A 204 14.37 -17.58 -16.12
CA VAL A 204 15.24 -17.35 -14.96
C VAL A 204 15.57 -18.70 -14.35
N LEU A 205 16.85 -19.01 -14.27
CA LEU A 205 17.36 -20.27 -13.73
C LEU A 205 17.50 -20.16 -12.21
N THR A 206 17.05 -21.20 -11.53
CA THR A 206 16.95 -21.25 -10.08
C THR A 206 17.47 -22.58 -9.54
N ASN A 207 18.05 -22.53 -8.36
CA ASN A 207 18.43 -23.71 -7.59
C ASN A 207 18.05 -23.48 -6.12
N ASN A 208 17.39 -24.45 -5.49
CA ASN A 208 16.89 -24.34 -4.12
C ASN A 208 16.09 -23.05 -3.86
N ASN A 209 15.21 -22.66 -4.80
CA ASN A 209 14.44 -21.42 -4.75
C ASN A 209 15.31 -20.15 -4.65
N CYS A 210 16.52 -20.16 -5.22
CA CYS A 210 17.40 -19.00 -5.31
C CYS A 210 17.81 -18.80 -6.77
N VAL A 211 17.96 -17.56 -7.21
CA VAL A 211 18.51 -17.25 -8.54
C VAL A 211 19.90 -17.87 -8.71
N GLN A 212 20.14 -18.46 -9.87
CA GLN A 212 21.44 -19.00 -10.29
C GLN A 212 21.92 -18.40 -11.62
N GLY A 213 20.99 -17.97 -12.48
CA GLY A 213 21.32 -17.43 -13.79
C GLY A 213 20.10 -17.05 -14.60
N VAL A 214 20.34 -16.60 -15.82
CA VAL A 214 19.32 -16.20 -16.77
C VAL A 214 19.61 -16.85 -18.12
N GLU A 215 18.60 -17.48 -18.69
CA GLU A 215 18.63 -17.98 -20.06
C GLU A 215 18.12 -16.89 -21.01
N THR A 216 18.84 -16.72 -22.12
CA THR A 216 18.46 -15.82 -23.20
C THR A 216 18.43 -16.56 -24.53
N ASP A 217 17.85 -15.94 -25.56
CA ASP A 217 17.93 -16.43 -26.94
C ASP A 217 19.35 -16.46 -27.54
N LYS A 218 20.36 -15.98 -26.81
CA LYS A 218 21.78 -16.00 -27.20
C LYS A 218 22.67 -16.82 -26.26
N GLY A 219 22.09 -17.53 -25.29
CA GLY A 219 22.80 -18.37 -24.33
C GLY A 219 22.54 -17.95 -22.87
N ILE A 220 23.31 -18.53 -21.95
CA ILE A 220 23.08 -18.42 -20.50
C ILE A 220 24.09 -17.44 -19.87
N ILE A 221 23.61 -16.63 -18.94
CA ILE A 221 24.41 -15.75 -18.08
C ILE A 221 24.21 -16.22 -16.63
N GLN A 222 25.25 -16.75 -15.98
CA GLN A 222 25.19 -17.10 -14.56
C GLN A 222 25.13 -15.82 -13.71
N CYS A 223 24.29 -15.77 -12.68
CA CYS A 223 24.17 -14.58 -11.83
C CYS A 223 23.70 -14.86 -10.41
N GLU A 224 24.11 -14.00 -9.47
CA GLU A 224 23.67 -14.06 -8.07
C GLU A 224 22.31 -13.41 -7.87
N TYR A 225 22.05 -12.30 -8.58
CA TYR A 225 20.83 -11.50 -8.47
C TYR A 225 20.18 -11.27 -9.83
N PHE A 226 18.86 -11.34 -9.85
CA PHE A 226 18.06 -10.99 -11.02
C PHE A 226 17.10 -9.85 -10.68
N VAL A 227 16.97 -8.84 -11.55
CA VAL A 227 16.02 -7.75 -11.39
C VAL A 227 15.08 -7.68 -12.58
N ASN A 228 13.80 -8.01 -12.36
CA ASN A 228 12.76 -7.93 -13.36
C ASN A 228 12.19 -6.50 -13.44
N CYS A 229 12.71 -5.74 -14.41
CA CYS A 229 12.27 -4.41 -14.80
C CYS A 229 11.55 -4.43 -16.16
N ALA A 230 11.03 -5.58 -16.58
CA ALA A 230 10.57 -5.82 -17.95
C ALA A 230 9.19 -5.21 -18.27
N GLY A 231 8.78 -4.12 -17.62
CA GLY A 231 7.57 -3.36 -17.94
C GLY A 231 6.32 -4.25 -18.07
N MET A 232 5.64 -4.17 -19.22
CA MET A 232 4.45 -4.98 -19.52
C MET A 232 4.70 -6.49 -19.67
N TRP A 233 5.96 -6.89 -19.85
CA TRP A 233 6.37 -8.30 -19.95
C TRP A 233 6.74 -8.92 -18.60
N ALA A 234 6.85 -8.11 -17.54
CA ALA A 234 7.33 -8.55 -16.24
C ALA A 234 6.56 -9.76 -15.69
N ARG A 235 5.22 -9.74 -15.80
CA ARG A 235 4.36 -10.86 -15.39
C ARG A 235 4.66 -12.15 -16.15
N GLU A 236 4.83 -12.06 -17.47
CA GLU A 236 5.06 -13.24 -18.30
C GLU A 236 6.42 -13.85 -18.02
N LEU A 237 7.44 -13.00 -17.89
CA LEU A 237 8.77 -13.41 -17.47
C LEU A 237 8.78 -14.05 -16.06
N GLY A 238 7.99 -13.54 -15.12
CA GLY A 238 7.83 -14.17 -13.80
C GLY A 238 7.28 -15.60 -13.85
N LEU A 239 6.46 -15.92 -14.86
CA LEU A 239 5.95 -17.28 -15.08
C LEU A 239 6.98 -18.21 -15.75
N HIS A 240 8.09 -17.66 -16.24
CA HIS A 240 9.23 -18.37 -16.81
C HIS A 240 10.37 -18.42 -15.78
N CYS A 241 10.08 -19.14 -14.69
CA CYS A 241 10.95 -19.41 -13.55
C CYS A 241 10.33 -20.58 -12.79
N ASP A 242 11.13 -21.41 -12.11
CA ASP A 242 10.63 -22.49 -11.26
C ASP A 242 11.23 -22.41 -9.84
N PRO A 243 10.45 -22.10 -8.79
CA PRO A 243 9.02 -21.83 -8.81
C PRO A 243 8.70 -20.52 -9.56
N LYS A 244 7.47 -20.46 -10.08
CA LYS A 244 6.95 -19.26 -10.75
C LYS A 244 6.91 -18.08 -9.79
N VAL A 245 7.37 -16.92 -10.25
CA VAL A 245 7.31 -15.66 -9.51
C VAL A 245 6.04 -14.90 -9.87
N ARG A 246 5.22 -14.58 -8.87
CA ARG A 246 3.99 -13.82 -9.09
C ARG A 246 4.27 -12.33 -9.22
N ILE A 247 3.83 -11.73 -10.33
CA ILE A 247 3.97 -10.28 -10.57
C ILE A 247 2.62 -9.78 -11.10
N PRO A 248 1.69 -9.41 -10.20
CA PRO A 248 0.34 -9.03 -10.58
C PRO A 248 0.34 -7.63 -11.18
N ALA A 249 0.64 -7.55 -12.47
CA ALA A 249 0.55 -6.34 -13.27
C ALA A 249 0.08 -6.71 -14.68
N TYR A 250 -0.73 -5.86 -15.30
CA TYR A 250 -1.21 -6.10 -16.64
C TYR A 250 -1.36 -4.79 -17.45
N PRO A 251 -1.20 -4.83 -18.78
CA PRO A 251 -1.24 -3.61 -19.59
C PRO A 251 -2.66 -3.10 -19.81
N ALA A 252 -2.86 -1.82 -19.59
CA ALA A 252 -4.06 -1.06 -19.95
C ALA A 252 -3.77 -0.15 -21.15
N GLU A 253 -4.76 0.12 -21.98
CA GLU A 253 -4.72 1.22 -22.94
C GLU A 253 -4.64 2.55 -22.18
N HIS A 254 -3.83 3.47 -22.66
CA HIS A 254 -3.62 4.79 -22.05
C HIS A 254 -3.48 5.84 -23.15
N PHE A 255 -4.35 6.85 -23.12
CA PHE A 255 -4.50 7.81 -24.20
C PHE A 255 -3.87 9.17 -23.87
N TYR A 256 -3.24 9.77 -24.88
CA TYR A 256 -2.93 11.20 -24.89
C TYR A 256 -3.05 11.75 -26.31
N ALA A 257 -3.27 13.06 -26.41
CA ALA A 257 -3.28 13.78 -27.67
C ALA A 257 -2.32 14.96 -27.61
N THR A 258 -1.68 15.26 -28.73
CA THR A 258 -0.93 16.51 -28.93
C THR A 258 -1.72 17.43 -29.85
N ALA A 259 -1.79 18.69 -29.48
CA ALA A 259 -2.44 19.75 -30.24
C ALA A 259 -1.47 20.91 -30.37
N VAL A 260 -0.96 21.13 -31.59
CA VAL A 260 -0.20 22.33 -31.95
C VAL A 260 -1.19 23.48 -32.11
N LEU A 261 -0.81 24.66 -31.63
CA LEU A 261 -1.69 25.84 -31.65
C LEU A 261 -1.02 26.96 -32.46
N ASP A 262 -1.82 27.72 -33.20
CA ASP A 262 -1.35 28.84 -34.02
C ASP A 262 -1.07 30.11 -33.19
N GLN A 263 -1.28 30.06 -31.87
CA GLN A 263 -0.91 31.11 -30.93
C GLN A 263 0.45 30.84 -30.28
N ASP A 264 1.30 31.85 -30.29
CA ASP A 264 2.56 31.85 -29.53
C ASP A 264 2.26 31.86 -28.02
N MET A 265 2.50 30.74 -27.36
CA MET A 265 2.24 30.61 -25.93
C MET A 265 3.36 31.28 -25.14
N LYS A 266 3.03 32.40 -24.49
CA LYS A 266 3.97 33.17 -23.69
C LYS A 266 4.09 32.59 -22.28
N HIS A 267 5.33 32.43 -21.81
CA HIS A 267 5.75 31.89 -20.51
C HIS A 267 5.63 30.36 -20.37
N PRO A 268 6.54 29.71 -19.62
CA PRO A 268 6.42 28.28 -19.37
C PRO A 268 5.14 27.99 -18.60
N LEU A 269 4.23 27.23 -19.21
CA LEU A 269 2.94 26.93 -18.60
C LEU A 269 3.08 25.79 -17.58
N PRO A 270 2.39 25.88 -16.43
CA PRO A 270 2.42 24.81 -15.45
C PRO A 270 1.68 23.57 -15.94
N VAL A 271 2.07 22.40 -15.44
CA VAL A 271 1.30 21.16 -15.65
C VAL A 271 -0.06 21.33 -14.99
N VAL A 272 -1.14 21.00 -15.69
CA VAL A 272 -2.49 21.07 -15.13
C VAL A 272 -3.00 19.66 -14.88
N ARG A 273 -3.60 19.44 -13.71
CA ARG A 273 -4.31 18.21 -13.35
C ARG A 273 -5.75 18.55 -12.97
N CYS A 274 -6.68 18.12 -13.81
CA CYS A 274 -8.11 18.24 -13.60
C CYS A 274 -8.63 16.87 -13.16
N TYR A 275 -8.70 16.66 -11.85
CA TYR A 275 -9.05 15.36 -11.32
C TYR A 275 -10.48 14.94 -11.64
N ASP A 276 -11.42 15.88 -11.59
CA ASP A 276 -12.85 15.59 -11.78
C ASP A 276 -13.22 15.35 -13.25
N SER A 277 -12.39 15.83 -14.19
CA SER A 277 -12.49 15.51 -15.63
C SER A 277 -11.52 14.42 -16.07
N TYR A 278 -10.77 13.81 -15.14
CA TYR A 278 -9.78 12.77 -15.41
C TYR A 278 -8.67 13.20 -16.40
N THR A 279 -8.36 14.49 -16.48
CA THR A 279 -7.47 15.08 -17.50
C THR A 279 -6.19 15.62 -16.89
N TYR A 280 -5.05 15.43 -17.56
CA TYR A 280 -3.83 16.18 -17.32
C TYR A 280 -3.33 16.83 -18.61
N ALA A 281 -2.65 17.98 -18.49
CA ALA A 281 -2.10 18.67 -19.64
C ALA A 281 -0.77 19.35 -19.31
N ARG A 282 0.07 19.54 -20.34
CA ARG A 282 1.28 20.35 -20.26
C ARG A 282 1.57 21.01 -21.60
N GLU A 283 2.38 22.06 -21.58
CA GLU A 283 2.97 22.65 -22.78
C GLU A 283 3.82 21.64 -23.56
N TYR A 284 3.59 21.50 -24.86
CA TYR A 284 4.35 20.63 -25.74
C TYR A 284 4.34 21.16 -27.18
N GLN A 285 5.52 21.29 -27.80
CA GLN A 285 5.68 21.65 -29.23
C GLN A 285 4.81 22.84 -29.68
N ASN A 286 4.91 23.98 -29.00
CA ASN A 286 4.09 25.17 -29.28
C ASN A 286 2.58 24.91 -29.20
N GLY A 287 2.17 24.05 -28.26
CA GLY A 287 0.79 23.70 -28.02
C GLY A 287 0.64 22.90 -26.73
N LEU A 288 -0.37 22.04 -26.65
CA LEU A 288 -0.63 21.23 -25.45
C LEU A 288 -0.55 19.74 -25.76
N MET A 289 0.05 19.00 -24.85
CA MET A 289 -0.14 17.55 -24.75
C MET A 289 -1.11 17.28 -23.61
N VAL A 290 -2.22 16.61 -23.92
CA VAL A 290 -3.32 16.31 -23.00
C VAL A 290 -3.46 14.80 -22.88
N GLY A 291 -3.51 14.25 -21.68
CA GLY A 291 -3.77 12.84 -21.45
C GLY A 291 -4.80 12.60 -20.36
N TRP A 292 -5.22 11.35 -20.21
CA TRP A 292 -6.33 11.00 -19.34
C TRP A 292 -6.03 9.81 -18.44
N PHE A 293 -6.75 9.69 -17.33
CA PHE A 293 -6.85 8.47 -16.53
C PHE A 293 -8.30 8.01 -16.57
N GLU A 294 -8.67 7.19 -17.53
CA GLU A 294 -10.07 6.98 -17.89
C GLU A 294 -10.84 6.25 -16.77
N PRO A 295 -12.07 6.71 -16.44
CA PRO A 295 -12.92 6.05 -15.45
C PRO A 295 -13.17 4.56 -15.74
N GLU A 296 -13.39 4.23 -17.01
CA GLU A 296 -13.60 2.87 -17.50
C GLU A 296 -12.50 2.55 -18.52
N ALA A 297 -11.37 2.06 -18.03
CA ALA A 297 -10.22 1.74 -18.86
C ALA A 297 -10.31 0.37 -19.53
N LYS A 298 -9.49 0.17 -20.55
CA LYS A 298 -9.48 -1.06 -21.35
C LYS A 298 -8.16 -1.81 -21.18
N PRO A 299 -8.16 -3.15 -21.10
CA PRO A 299 -6.91 -3.90 -21.20
C PRO A 299 -6.31 -3.70 -22.60
N ALA A 300 -5.00 -3.45 -22.69
CA ALA A 300 -4.36 -3.22 -23.99
C ALA A 300 -4.30 -4.46 -24.87
N PHE A 301 -4.39 -5.66 -24.27
CA PHE A 301 -4.28 -6.93 -24.99
C PHE A 301 -5.36 -7.91 -24.56
N GLU A 302 -6.13 -8.41 -25.53
CA GLU A 302 -7.27 -9.28 -25.23
C GLU A 302 -6.95 -10.77 -25.12
N LYS A 303 -5.95 -11.28 -25.84
CA LYS A 303 -5.61 -12.71 -25.81
C LYS A 303 -4.11 -12.92 -25.77
N GLY A 304 -3.70 -14.07 -25.26
CA GLY A 304 -2.31 -14.53 -25.37
C GLY A 304 -1.31 -13.69 -24.60
N ARG A 305 -0.04 -13.82 -24.99
CA ARG A 305 1.07 -13.02 -24.46
C ARG A 305 1.06 -11.61 -25.03
N VAL A 306 1.84 -10.69 -24.46
CA VAL A 306 2.09 -9.40 -25.13
C VAL A 306 2.64 -9.68 -26.54
N PRO A 307 1.98 -9.25 -27.62
CA PRO A 307 2.41 -9.60 -28.98
C PRO A 307 3.80 -9.04 -29.29
N LYS A 308 4.60 -9.77 -30.08
CA LYS A 308 5.92 -9.29 -30.52
C LYS A 308 5.82 -7.99 -31.32
N ASP A 309 4.71 -7.78 -32.02
CA ASP A 309 4.39 -6.59 -32.80
C ASP A 309 3.34 -5.71 -32.10
N TRP A 310 3.34 -5.67 -30.76
CA TRP A 310 2.39 -4.93 -29.92
C TRP A 310 1.98 -3.53 -30.41
N PRO A 311 2.85 -2.68 -31.04
CA PRO A 311 2.41 -1.36 -31.49
C PRO A 311 1.29 -1.41 -32.53
N LYS A 312 1.15 -2.53 -33.26
CA LYS A 312 0.06 -2.74 -34.23
C LYS A 312 -1.27 -3.15 -33.61
N HIS A 313 -1.26 -3.55 -32.33
CA HIS A 313 -2.43 -4.04 -31.61
C HIS A 313 -3.14 -2.96 -30.81
N VAL A 314 -2.46 -1.83 -30.56
CA VAL A 314 -3.01 -0.70 -29.79
C VAL A 314 -3.50 0.35 -30.79
N LYS A 315 -4.81 0.32 -31.08
CA LYS A 315 -5.44 1.18 -32.10
C LYS A 315 -6.04 2.44 -31.49
N GLN A 316 -6.15 3.48 -32.30
CA GLN A 316 -6.95 4.65 -31.91
C GLN A 316 -8.43 4.26 -31.76
N ASP A 317 -9.06 4.71 -30.68
CA ASP A 317 -10.48 4.56 -30.42
C ASP A 317 -11.14 5.94 -30.30
N LEU A 318 -11.66 6.43 -31.42
CA LEU A 318 -12.28 7.75 -31.49
C LEU A 318 -13.55 7.84 -30.63
N SER A 319 -14.27 6.73 -30.43
CA SER A 319 -15.50 6.72 -29.61
C SER A 319 -15.19 6.91 -28.14
N HIS A 320 -14.09 6.29 -27.67
CA HIS A 320 -13.59 6.44 -26.30
C HIS A 320 -12.93 7.80 -26.08
N PHE A 321 -12.22 8.31 -27.10
CA PHE A 321 -11.50 9.59 -27.05
C PHE A 321 -12.41 10.82 -27.06
N ARG A 322 -13.45 10.87 -27.90
CA ARG A 322 -14.26 12.09 -28.12
C ARG A 322 -14.79 12.74 -26.83
N PRO A 323 -15.38 12.00 -25.86
CA PRO A 323 -15.84 12.60 -24.60
C PRO A 323 -14.68 13.18 -23.76
N LEU A 324 -13.53 12.50 -23.75
CA LEU A 324 -12.33 12.93 -23.02
C LEU A 324 -11.76 14.22 -23.61
N TRP A 325 -11.73 14.31 -24.94
CA TRP A 325 -11.33 15.53 -25.65
C TRP A 325 -12.29 16.68 -25.40
N GLN A 326 -13.61 16.43 -25.41
CA GLN A 326 -14.60 17.48 -25.12
C GLN A 326 -14.41 18.08 -23.72
N ASN A 327 -14.10 17.24 -22.72
CA ASN A 327 -13.77 17.71 -21.37
C ASN A 327 -12.48 18.54 -21.36
N ALA A 328 -11.46 18.14 -22.12
CA ALA A 328 -10.24 18.91 -22.27
C ALA A 328 -10.49 20.27 -22.95
N VAL A 329 -11.27 20.31 -24.04
CA VAL A 329 -11.67 21.56 -24.71
C VAL A 329 -12.48 22.47 -23.80
N ASN A 330 -13.32 21.90 -22.94
CA ASN A 330 -14.06 22.67 -21.94
C ASN A 330 -13.12 23.34 -20.93
N ARG A 331 -12.08 22.63 -20.46
CA ARG A 331 -11.08 23.19 -19.54
C ARG A 331 -10.09 24.14 -20.22
N PHE A 332 -9.73 23.87 -21.48
CA PHE A 332 -8.80 24.65 -22.29
C PHE A 332 -9.51 25.13 -23.56
N PRO A 333 -10.25 26.25 -23.50
CA PRO A 333 -10.98 26.76 -24.67
C PRO A 333 -10.10 27.02 -25.89
N ILE A 334 -8.80 27.26 -25.71
CA ILE A 334 -7.82 27.40 -26.79
C ILE A 334 -7.74 26.17 -27.71
N LEU A 335 -8.07 24.97 -27.19
CA LEU A 335 -8.09 23.73 -27.97
C LEU A 335 -9.20 23.71 -29.03
N LYS A 336 -10.19 24.61 -28.98
CA LYS A 336 -11.20 24.75 -30.04
C LYS A 336 -10.58 25.09 -31.41
N GLY A 337 -9.41 25.74 -31.42
CA GLY A 337 -8.68 26.05 -32.64
C GLY A 337 -7.99 24.83 -33.28
N CYS A 338 -7.82 23.73 -32.54
CA CYS A 338 -7.20 22.51 -33.05
C CYS A 338 -8.26 21.62 -33.70
N GLN A 339 -8.25 21.55 -35.03
CA GLN A 339 -9.19 20.71 -35.80
C GLN A 339 -8.79 19.23 -35.78
N GLU A 340 -7.49 18.93 -35.80
CA GLU A 340 -6.95 17.57 -35.89
C GLU A 340 -5.88 17.30 -34.81
N PRO A 341 -6.28 16.98 -33.57
CA PRO A 341 -5.32 16.58 -32.54
C PRO A 341 -4.70 15.21 -32.89
N GLN A 342 -3.39 15.06 -32.70
CA GLN A 342 -2.72 13.78 -32.91
C GLN A 342 -2.95 12.89 -31.71
N LEU A 343 -3.84 11.91 -31.86
CA LEU A 343 -4.16 10.94 -30.83
C LEU A 343 -3.13 9.81 -30.79
N VAL A 344 -2.64 9.51 -29.59
CA VAL A 344 -1.80 8.35 -29.30
C VAL A 344 -2.51 7.47 -28.29
N ASN A 345 -2.64 6.18 -28.63
CA ASN A 345 -2.97 5.13 -27.70
C ASN A 345 -1.69 4.33 -27.43
N SER A 346 -1.28 4.27 -26.17
CA SER A 346 -0.08 3.54 -25.75
C SER A 346 -0.43 2.63 -24.58
N PRO A 347 0.11 1.41 -24.51
CA PRO A 347 -0.10 0.56 -23.35
C PRO A 347 0.72 1.08 -22.17
N ASP A 348 0.19 1.01 -20.94
CA ASP A 348 0.99 1.09 -19.73
C ASP A 348 0.62 -0.03 -18.75
N ASN A 349 1.55 -0.39 -17.87
CA ASN A 349 1.41 -1.53 -16.97
C ASN A 349 0.83 -1.10 -15.62
N PHE A 350 -0.39 -1.56 -15.33
CA PHE A 350 -1.13 -1.25 -14.11
C PHE A 350 -1.19 -2.45 -13.16
N THR A 351 -1.20 -2.14 -11.86
CA THR A 351 -1.29 -3.13 -10.79
C THR A 351 -2.69 -3.13 -10.18
N PRO A 352 -3.08 -4.19 -9.45
CA PRO A 352 -4.43 -4.30 -8.93
C PRO A 352 -4.89 -3.17 -8.01
N ASP A 353 -3.96 -2.47 -7.37
CA ASP A 353 -4.22 -1.44 -6.38
C ASP A 353 -3.70 -0.05 -6.81
N GLY A 354 -3.21 0.08 -8.04
CA GLY A 354 -2.68 1.34 -8.58
C GLY A 354 -1.38 1.80 -7.92
N ARG A 355 -0.64 0.89 -7.26
CA ARG A 355 0.66 1.18 -6.62
C ARG A 355 1.78 0.39 -7.27
N TRP A 356 3.02 0.88 -7.17
CA TRP A 356 4.20 0.17 -7.69
C TRP A 356 4.38 -1.22 -7.09
N ILE A 357 5.06 -2.11 -7.81
CA ILE A 357 5.51 -3.41 -7.32
C ILE A 357 7.02 -3.41 -7.24
N LEU A 358 7.53 -3.41 -6.01
CA LEU A 358 8.93 -3.29 -5.67
C LEU A 358 9.36 -4.46 -4.75
N GLY A 359 10.63 -4.85 -4.86
CA GLY A 359 11.30 -5.70 -3.88
C GLY A 359 11.54 -7.13 -4.32
N GLU A 360 12.11 -7.91 -3.41
CA GLU A 360 12.43 -9.31 -3.62
C GLU A 360 11.17 -10.17 -3.68
N ALA A 361 11.16 -11.18 -4.55
CA ALA A 361 10.07 -12.12 -4.71
C ALA A 361 9.98 -13.06 -3.50
N PRO A 362 8.76 -13.40 -3.03
CA PRO A 362 8.57 -14.39 -1.99
C PRO A 362 8.82 -15.83 -2.45
N GLU A 363 8.78 -16.12 -3.75
CA GLU A 363 9.00 -17.49 -4.24
C GLU A 363 10.47 -17.83 -4.42
N VAL A 364 11.29 -16.85 -4.83
CA VAL A 364 12.68 -17.05 -5.25
C VAL A 364 13.57 -15.98 -4.62
N LYS A 365 14.54 -16.42 -3.81
CA LYS A 365 15.58 -15.58 -3.22
C LYS A 365 16.44 -14.95 -4.32
N ASN A 366 16.83 -13.70 -4.13
CA ASN A 366 17.59 -12.85 -5.05
C ASN A 366 16.88 -12.52 -6.38
N TYR A 367 15.59 -12.83 -6.52
CA TYR A 367 14.76 -12.35 -7.63
C TYR A 367 14.07 -11.05 -7.20
N PHE A 368 14.49 -9.91 -7.71
CA PHE A 368 13.89 -8.60 -7.44
C PHE A 368 12.93 -8.18 -8.55
N VAL A 369 11.92 -7.40 -8.20
CA VAL A 369 10.94 -6.85 -9.12
C VAL A 369 10.86 -5.34 -8.95
N ALA A 370 10.84 -4.62 -10.07
CA ALA A 370 10.53 -3.20 -10.12
C ALA A 370 9.65 -2.91 -11.34
N CYS A 371 8.33 -3.08 -11.20
CA CYS A 371 7.38 -2.95 -12.30
C CYS A 371 6.01 -2.38 -11.86
N GLY A 372 5.06 -2.32 -12.79
CA GLY A 372 3.70 -1.85 -12.50
C GLY A 372 3.67 -0.37 -12.15
N MET A 373 4.17 0.48 -13.05
CA MET A 373 4.41 1.90 -12.76
C MET A 373 3.14 2.77 -12.84
N ASN A 374 2.02 2.21 -13.30
CA ASN A 374 0.70 2.85 -13.34
C ASN A 374 0.70 4.24 -13.99
N GLY A 375 1.29 4.42 -15.18
CA GLY A 375 1.36 5.73 -15.83
C GLY A 375 2.49 6.64 -15.34
N ASN A 376 3.26 6.24 -14.33
CA ASN A 376 4.13 7.15 -13.56
C ASN A 376 5.60 6.69 -13.45
N SER A 377 6.10 5.94 -14.43
CA SER A 377 7.46 5.36 -14.42
C SER A 377 8.56 6.41 -14.21
N LEU A 378 8.50 7.53 -14.95
CA LEU A 378 9.49 8.61 -14.89
C LEU A 378 9.52 9.31 -13.53
N GLN A 379 8.38 9.41 -12.84
CA GLN A 379 8.30 10.14 -11.57
C GLN A 379 9.10 9.42 -10.48
N GLY A 380 8.97 8.10 -10.42
CA GLY A 380 9.58 7.28 -9.38
C GLY A 380 10.95 6.71 -9.75
N ALA A 381 11.34 6.67 -11.02
CA ALA A 381 12.45 5.81 -11.47
C ALA A 381 13.78 6.06 -10.74
N GLY A 382 14.17 7.31 -10.49
CA GLY A 382 15.39 7.63 -9.74
C GLY A 382 15.36 7.03 -8.33
N GLY A 383 14.32 7.34 -7.54
CA GLY A 383 14.18 6.85 -6.17
C GLY A 383 13.93 5.35 -6.08
N ILE A 384 13.21 4.77 -7.04
CA ILE A 384 12.99 3.32 -7.14
C ILE A 384 14.32 2.61 -7.41
N GLY A 385 15.10 3.11 -8.38
CA GLY A 385 16.42 2.55 -8.69
C GLY A 385 17.32 2.53 -7.46
N LYS A 386 17.43 3.66 -6.75
CA LYS A 386 18.16 3.73 -5.48
C LYS A 386 17.66 2.71 -4.46
N ALA A 387 16.35 2.66 -4.23
CA ALA A 387 15.77 1.80 -3.20
C ALA A 387 15.99 0.30 -3.48
N ILE A 388 15.88 -0.13 -4.74
CA ILE A 388 16.14 -1.52 -5.13
C ILE A 388 17.64 -1.84 -5.04
N SER A 389 18.51 -0.97 -5.53
CA SER A 389 19.96 -1.19 -5.46
C SER A 389 20.46 -1.25 -4.02
N GLU A 390 20.01 -0.35 -3.13
CA GLU A 390 20.32 -0.41 -1.70
C GLU A 390 19.80 -1.71 -1.06
N TRP A 391 18.58 -2.14 -1.42
CA TRP A 391 18.03 -3.40 -0.89
C TRP A 391 18.85 -4.61 -1.35
N ILE A 392 19.27 -4.67 -2.61
CA ILE A 392 20.15 -5.75 -3.11
C ILE A 392 21.48 -5.78 -2.34
N ILE A 393 22.08 -4.61 -2.11
CA ILE A 393 23.41 -4.48 -1.48
C ILE A 393 23.35 -4.77 0.02
N GLU A 394 22.31 -4.29 0.71
CA GLU A 394 22.22 -4.32 2.18
C GLU A 394 21.37 -5.47 2.70
N GLY A 395 20.61 -6.14 1.83
CA GLY A 395 19.68 -7.21 2.18
C GLY A 395 18.31 -6.73 2.69
N GLU A 396 18.15 -5.43 2.98
CA GLU A 396 16.90 -4.83 3.46
C GLU A 396 16.70 -3.38 2.99
N PRO A 397 15.46 -2.89 2.90
CA PRO A 397 15.19 -1.52 2.46
C PRO A 397 15.49 -0.49 3.57
N ARG A 398 16.13 0.63 3.20
CA ARG A 398 16.42 1.76 4.10
C ARG A 398 15.25 2.68 4.45
N GLN A 399 14.14 2.56 3.72
CA GLN A 399 12.94 3.38 3.91
C GLN A 399 11.69 2.51 3.88
N ASP A 400 10.57 3.03 4.40
CA ASP A 400 9.31 2.30 4.42
C ASP A 400 8.73 2.16 3.00
N LEU A 401 8.83 0.95 2.46
CA LEU A 401 8.28 0.55 1.16
C LEU A 401 7.07 -0.37 1.32
N LEU A 402 6.50 -0.54 2.52
CA LEU A 402 5.37 -1.42 2.78
C LEU A 402 4.18 -1.22 1.81
N PRO A 403 3.85 0.01 1.35
CA PRO A 403 2.80 0.21 0.34
C PRO A 403 3.11 -0.39 -1.04
N PHE A 404 4.37 -0.69 -1.34
CA PHE A 404 4.89 -1.07 -2.66
C PHE A 404 5.44 -2.49 -2.73
N ILE A 405 5.65 -3.16 -1.60
CA ILE A 405 6.24 -4.49 -1.57
C ILE A 405 5.40 -5.51 -2.36
N LEU A 406 6.05 -6.41 -3.08
CA LEU A 406 5.38 -7.47 -3.85
C LEU A 406 4.59 -8.44 -2.95
N GLN A 407 5.03 -8.62 -1.70
CA GLN A 407 4.44 -9.52 -0.71
C GLN A 407 3.00 -9.12 -0.31
N ARG A 408 2.50 -7.94 -0.70
CA ARG A 408 1.10 -7.58 -0.44
C ARG A 408 0.08 -8.34 -1.31
N PHE A 409 0.55 -9.17 -2.25
CA PHE A 409 -0.28 -9.95 -3.15
C PHE A 409 -0.20 -11.46 -2.91
N LEU A 410 -1.32 -12.12 -3.20
CA LEU A 410 -1.48 -13.57 -3.27
C LEU A 410 -1.42 -14.06 -4.73
N ASN A 411 -1.27 -15.37 -4.91
CA ASN A 411 -1.25 -15.96 -6.26
C ASN A 411 -2.53 -15.68 -7.06
N VAL A 412 -3.70 -15.62 -6.41
CA VAL A 412 -4.98 -15.29 -7.08
C VAL A 412 -4.94 -13.93 -7.80
N HIS A 413 -4.21 -12.95 -7.26
CA HIS A 413 -4.06 -11.63 -7.88
C HIS A 413 -3.22 -11.66 -9.17
N ASN A 414 -2.42 -12.71 -9.37
CA ASN A 414 -1.62 -12.90 -10.57
C ASN A 414 -2.44 -13.52 -11.73
N SER A 415 -3.69 -13.90 -11.49
CA SER A 415 -4.59 -14.39 -12.54
C SER A 415 -4.80 -13.31 -13.61
N ARG A 416 -4.67 -13.71 -14.88
CA ARG A 416 -4.92 -12.80 -16.01
C ARG A 416 -6.37 -12.30 -16.02
N HIS A 417 -7.33 -13.16 -15.68
CA HIS A 417 -8.73 -12.77 -15.62
C HIS A 417 -8.97 -11.73 -14.51
N TYR A 418 -8.37 -11.94 -13.34
CA TYR A 418 -8.41 -10.97 -12.24
C TYR A 418 -7.87 -9.60 -12.66
N LEU A 419 -6.67 -9.58 -13.23
CA LEU A 419 -5.98 -8.35 -13.63
C LEU A 419 -6.76 -7.56 -14.68
N LYS A 420 -7.30 -8.25 -15.69
CA LYS A 420 -8.14 -7.61 -16.73
C LYS A 420 -9.39 -6.97 -16.16
N GLN A 421 -10.08 -7.63 -15.25
CA GLN A 421 -11.26 -7.06 -14.62
C GLN A 421 -10.90 -5.87 -13.73
N ARG A 422 -9.81 -5.97 -12.97
CA ARG A 422 -9.37 -4.89 -12.07
C ARG A 422 -8.92 -3.63 -12.81
N ILE A 423 -8.28 -3.77 -13.97
CA ILE A 423 -7.80 -2.63 -14.77
C ILE A 423 -8.91 -1.68 -15.16
N LYS A 424 -10.11 -2.20 -15.43
CA LYS A 424 -11.27 -1.40 -15.85
C LYS A 424 -11.55 -0.22 -14.94
N GLU A 425 -11.30 -0.36 -13.64
CA GLU A 425 -11.51 0.72 -12.67
C GLU A 425 -10.20 1.33 -12.13
N VAL A 426 -9.07 0.60 -12.12
CA VAL A 426 -7.87 1.05 -11.40
C VAL A 426 -7.18 2.26 -12.05
N VAL A 427 -7.29 2.40 -13.38
CA VAL A 427 -6.74 3.53 -14.12
C VAL A 427 -7.43 4.82 -13.67
N GLY A 428 -8.75 4.92 -13.81
CA GLY A 428 -9.54 6.07 -13.38
C GLY A 428 -9.46 6.35 -11.88
N ARG A 429 -9.30 5.32 -11.05
CA ARG A 429 -9.08 5.49 -9.60
C ARG A 429 -7.85 6.32 -9.24
N HIS A 430 -6.89 6.54 -10.16
CA HIS A 430 -5.80 7.49 -9.94
C HIS A 430 -6.29 8.92 -9.73
N TYR A 431 -7.40 9.31 -10.38
CA TYR A 431 -7.94 10.67 -10.37
C TYR A 431 -9.27 10.77 -9.58
N SER A 432 -9.93 9.65 -9.29
CA SER A 432 -11.10 9.62 -8.39
C SER A 432 -10.79 10.07 -6.95
N ILE A 433 -11.81 10.53 -6.23
CA ILE A 433 -11.72 10.70 -4.77
C ILE A 433 -11.85 9.32 -4.12
N LEU A 434 -10.84 8.93 -3.35
CA LEU A 434 -10.85 7.68 -2.59
C LEU A 434 -11.34 7.97 -1.16
N TYR A 435 -12.67 8.00 -0.98
CA TYR A 435 -13.28 8.24 0.32
C TYR A 435 -12.93 7.13 1.32
N PRO A 436 -12.41 7.48 2.51
CA PRO A 436 -12.04 6.50 3.54
C PRO A 436 -13.20 5.54 3.84
N PHE A 437 -12.91 4.23 3.75
CA PHE A 437 -13.85 3.11 4.00
C PHE A 437 -15.12 3.09 3.13
N GLN A 438 -15.23 3.96 2.13
CA GLN A 438 -16.42 4.14 1.28
C GLN A 438 -16.08 4.05 -0.22
N CYS A 439 -14.91 3.50 -0.55
CA CYS A 439 -14.41 3.41 -1.93
C CYS A 439 -13.98 1.98 -2.28
N GLU A 440 -14.86 1.01 -2.07
CA GLU A 440 -14.56 -0.38 -2.42
C GLU A 440 -14.48 -0.60 -3.93
N TYR A 441 -13.84 -1.69 -4.33
CA TYR A 441 -13.70 -2.07 -5.73
C TYR A 441 -14.99 -2.70 -6.28
N LYS A 442 -15.30 -2.43 -7.55
CA LYS A 442 -16.50 -2.95 -8.24
C LYS A 442 -16.25 -4.27 -8.96
N TYR A 443 -15.07 -4.43 -9.57
CA TYR A 443 -14.74 -5.60 -10.37
C TYR A 443 -13.97 -6.65 -9.56
N ALA A 444 -13.79 -7.86 -10.10
CA ALA A 444 -12.97 -8.92 -9.50
C ALA A 444 -13.23 -9.12 -7.98
N ARG A 445 -14.51 -9.30 -7.65
CA ARG A 445 -15.06 -9.57 -6.30
C ARG A 445 -15.45 -11.04 -6.18
N GLU A 446 -15.79 -11.46 -4.96
CA GLU A 446 -16.34 -12.80 -4.67
C GLU A 446 -15.36 -13.95 -5.02
N LEU A 447 -14.06 -13.70 -4.89
CA LEU A 447 -13.00 -14.68 -5.20
C LEU A 447 -12.63 -15.57 -4.02
N ARG A 448 -12.56 -14.97 -2.82
CA ARG A 448 -12.41 -15.69 -1.56
C ARG A 448 -13.51 -15.20 -0.63
N CYS A 449 -14.31 -16.14 -0.17
CA CYS A 449 -15.42 -15.87 0.74
C CYS A 449 -15.28 -16.81 1.93
N SER A 450 -15.64 -16.36 3.12
CA SER A 450 -15.90 -17.31 4.21
C SER A 450 -17.16 -18.13 3.86
N PRO A 451 -17.35 -19.32 4.45
CA PRO A 451 -18.59 -20.08 4.32
C PRO A 451 -19.85 -19.28 4.69
N LEU A 452 -19.70 -18.20 5.47
CA LEU A 452 -20.82 -17.35 5.91
C LEU A 452 -21.21 -16.27 4.90
N TYR A 453 -20.41 -16.01 3.86
CA TYR A 453 -20.61 -14.89 2.94
C TYR A 453 -22.06 -14.77 2.42
N SER A 454 -22.61 -15.87 1.90
CA SER A 454 -23.97 -15.88 1.34
C SER A 454 -25.02 -15.56 2.39
N VAL A 455 -24.88 -16.11 3.60
CA VAL A 455 -25.80 -15.87 4.71
C VAL A 455 -25.71 -14.42 5.17
N LEU A 456 -24.50 -13.91 5.41
CA LEU A 456 -24.29 -12.52 5.82
C LEU A 456 -24.81 -11.52 4.77
N LYS A 457 -24.64 -11.82 3.48
CA LYS A 457 -25.20 -11.02 2.37
C LYS A 457 -26.73 -10.93 2.46
N THR A 458 -27.43 -12.03 2.77
CA THR A 458 -28.89 -12.00 2.96
C THR A 458 -29.33 -11.27 4.23
N ARG A 459 -28.39 -10.95 5.14
CA ARG A 459 -28.63 -10.29 6.42
C ARG A 459 -28.21 -8.82 6.43
N GLY A 460 -27.95 -8.24 5.25
CA GLY A 460 -27.63 -6.83 5.11
C GLY A 460 -26.14 -6.49 5.12
N ALA A 461 -25.24 -7.49 5.05
CA ALA A 461 -23.80 -7.21 5.05
C ALA A 461 -23.34 -6.42 3.81
N VAL A 462 -22.72 -5.27 4.03
CA VAL A 462 -22.00 -4.52 3.00
C VAL A 462 -20.53 -4.93 3.02
N PHE A 463 -20.04 -5.47 1.91
CA PHE A 463 -18.70 -6.07 1.85
C PHE A 463 -17.63 -5.16 1.27
N GLY A 464 -16.44 -5.24 1.86
CA GLY A 464 -15.18 -4.73 1.31
C GLY A 464 -14.18 -5.85 1.08
N ILE A 465 -13.12 -5.57 0.31
CA ILE A 465 -12.14 -6.58 -0.10
C ILE A 465 -10.76 -6.37 0.54
N LYS A 466 -10.19 -7.43 1.11
CA LYS A 466 -8.80 -7.46 1.59
C LYS A 466 -8.16 -8.82 1.32
N MET A 467 -7.00 -8.85 0.66
CA MET A 467 -6.32 -10.11 0.30
C MET A 467 -7.24 -11.12 -0.43
N ALA A 468 -8.02 -10.59 -1.36
CA ALA A 468 -9.10 -11.26 -2.09
C ALA A 468 -10.30 -11.76 -1.27
N TYR A 469 -10.29 -11.61 0.07
CA TYR A 469 -11.43 -11.94 0.92
C TYR A 469 -12.50 -10.86 0.90
N GLU A 470 -13.75 -11.30 0.76
CA GLU A 470 -14.94 -10.52 1.10
C GLU A 470 -15.10 -10.44 2.62
N ARG A 471 -15.16 -9.21 3.15
CA ARG A 471 -15.32 -8.94 4.59
C ARG A 471 -16.52 -8.03 4.81
N ALA A 472 -17.43 -8.41 5.70
CA ALA A 472 -18.54 -7.56 6.10
C ALA A 472 -17.99 -6.33 6.82
N LEU A 473 -18.13 -5.15 6.21
CA LEU A 473 -17.68 -3.88 6.77
C LEU A 473 -18.62 -3.41 7.87
N TYR A 474 -19.92 -3.51 7.60
CA TYR A 474 -21.05 -3.23 8.48
C TYR A 474 -22.30 -3.92 7.91
N PHE A 475 -23.38 -3.94 8.69
CA PHE A 475 -24.68 -4.50 8.36
C PHE A 475 -25.72 -3.39 8.29
N ASP A 476 -26.33 -3.21 7.11
CA ASP A 476 -27.43 -2.28 6.92
C ASP A 476 -28.70 -2.84 7.60
N SER A 477 -29.12 -2.21 8.71
CA SER A 477 -30.28 -2.64 9.50
C SER A 477 -31.62 -2.39 8.80
N THR A 478 -31.63 -1.59 7.72
CA THR A 478 -32.80 -1.28 6.90
C THR A 478 -32.96 -2.19 5.69
N TYR A 479 -32.00 -3.11 5.47
CA TYR A 479 -31.99 -4.00 4.33
C TYR A 479 -33.21 -4.93 4.29
N GLU A 480 -33.86 -5.00 3.12
CA GLU A 480 -34.88 -6.00 2.83
C GLU A 480 -34.39 -7.02 1.78
N LYS A 481 -34.73 -8.29 2.00
CA LYS A 481 -34.33 -9.40 1.12
C LYS A 481 -34.77 -9.13 -0.33
N GLY A 482 -33.83 -9.26 -1.26
CA GLY A 482 -34.06 -9.00 -2.69
C GLY A 482 -33.64 -7.60 -3.15
N GLN A 483 -33.38 -6.67 -2.22
CA GLN A 483 -32.77 -5.39 -2.56
C GLN A 483 -31.28 -5.57 -2.92
N GLN A 484 -30.76 -4.69 -3.76
CA GLN A 484 -29.33 -4.65 -4.06
C GLN A 484 -28.60 -3.82 -3.00
N LEU A 485 -27.83 -4.47 -2.13
CA LEU A 485 -26.92 -3.79 -1.20
C LEU A 485 -25.87 -3.00 -1.98
N LYS A 486 -25.76 -1.70 -1.69
CA LYS A 486 -24.73 -0.81 -2.26
C LYS A 486 -24.07 -0.03 -1.14
N MET A 487 -22.76 0.12 -1.25
CA MET A 487 -22.03 1.09 -0.45
C MET A 487 -22.66 2.49 -0.69
N PRO A 488 -22.93 3.27 0.37
CA PRO A 488 -23.41 4.64 0.22
C PRO A 488 -22.38 5.49 -0.52
N GLN A 489 -22.85 6.62 -1.08
CA GLN A 489 -21.96 7.64 -1.63
C GLN A 489 -20.99 8.10 -0.53
N GLY A 490 -19.69 8.09 -0.85
CA GLY A 490 -18.64 8.51 0.06
C GLY A 490 -18.71 9.99 0.42
N THR A 491 -18.22 10.30 1.62
CA THR A 491 -18.16 11.65 2.19
C THR A 491 -16.92 11.79 3.08
N PHE A 492 -16.45 13.03 3.29
CA PHE A 492 -15.41 13.35 4.28
C PHE A 492 -15.99 13.70 5.66
N PHE A 493 -17.29 13.91 5.74
CA PHE A 493 -18.04 14.17 6.97
C PHE A 493 -18.45 12.85 7.64
N LYS A 494 -19.37 12.93 8.61
CA LYS A 494 -19.97 11.75 9.22
C LYS A 494 -20.42 10.73 8.17
N PRO A 495 -19.90 9.49 8.20
CA PRO A 495 -20.22 8.50 7.19
C PRO A 495 -21.69 8.09 7.29
N LYS A 496 -22.33 7.81 6.15
CA LYS A 496 -23.76 7.43 6.12
C LYS A 496 -24.04 6.09 6.80
N PHE A 497 -23.03 5.24 7.00
CA PHE A 497 -23.14 3.99 7.73
C PHE A 497 -22.97 4.15 9.25
N PHE A 498 -22.76 5.38 9.76
CA PHE A 498 -22.42 5.61 11.17
C PHE A 498 -23.44 5.00 12.13
N ASP A 499 -24.73 5.18 11.87
CA ASP A 499 -25.79 4.69 12.76
C ASP A 499 -25.83 3.16 12.79
N PHE A 500 -25.58 2.49 11.67
CA PHE A 500 -25.44 1.03 11.64
C PHE A 500 -24.26 0.53 12.49
N VAL A 501 -23.11 1.19 12.37
CA VAL A 501 -21.93 0.90 13.18
C VAL A 501 -22.18 1.17 14.67
N LYS A 502 -22.96 2.22 14.99
CA LYS A 502 -23.38 2.50 16.37
C LYS A 502 -24.29 1.41 16.93
N GLU A 503 -25.27 0.96 16.17
CA GLU A 503 -26.15 -0.15 16.56
C GLU A 503 -25.36 -1.44 16.81
N GLU A 504 -24.41 -1.75 15.94
CA GLU A 504 -23.50 -2.89 16.11
C GLU A 504 -22.63 -2.76 17.37
N TYR A 505 -22.09 -1.56 17.64
CA TYR A 505 -21.33 -1.28 18.85
C TYR A 505 -22.18 -1.53 20.10
N LEU A 506 -23.41 -1.02 20.14
CA LEU A 506 -24.32 -1.23 21.28
C LEU A 506 -24.62 -2.72 21.49
N ALA A 507 -24.75 -3.51 20.43
CA ALA A 507 -24.92 -4.95 20.54
C ALA A 507 -23.70 -5.63 21.21
N CYS A 508 -22.48 -5.19 20.91
CA CYS A 508 -21.27 -5.69 21.59
C CYS A 508 -21.20 -5.29 23.07
N ILE A 509 -21.71 -4.11 23.45
CA ILE A 509 -21.65 -3.61 24.82
C ILE A 509 -22.77 -4.17 25.71
N GLU A 510 -23.99 -4.32 25.17
CA GLU A 510 -25.18 -4.68 25.95
C GLU A 510 -25.56 -6.18 25.82
N GLY A 511 -25.12 -6.83 24.74
CA GLY A 511 -25.50 -8.19 24.38
C GLY A 511 -24.32 -9.03 23.88
N VAL A 512 -24.45 -9.55 22.66
CA VAL A 512 -23.39 -10.30 21.97
C VAL A 512 -23.28 -9.85 20.51
N GLY A 513 -22.10 -9.41 20.09
CA GLY A 513 -21.74 -9.21 18.70
C GLY A 513 -20.99 -10.42 18.12
N ILE A 514 -21.32 -10.80 16.88
CA ILE A 514 -20.63 -11.85 16.12
C ILE A 514 -19.92 -11.20 14.94
N ILE A 515 -18.59 -11.31 14.90
CA ILE A 515 -17.75 -10.71 13.85
C ILE A 515 -17.06 -11.82 13.06
N ASP A 516 -17.24 -11.83 11.74
CA ASP A 516 -16.50 -12.73 10.84
C ASP A 516 -15.06 -12.23 10.62
N MET A 517 -14.12 -12.97 11.21
CA MET A 517 -12.68 -12.72 11.19
C MET A 517 -11.91 -13.75 10.37
N SER A 518 -12.61 -14.50 9.50
CA SER A 518 -12.05 -15.59 8.70
C SER A 518 -10.91 -15.15 7.77
N SER A 519 -10.78 -13.87 7.47
CA SER A 519 -9.69 -13.36 6.63
C SER A 519 -8.34 -13.25 7.35
N PHE A 520 -8.27 -13.37 8.68
CA PHE A 520 -6.99 -13.32 9.40
C PHE A 520 -6.07 -14.46 8.95
N SER A 521 -4.77 -14.19 8.85
CA SER A 521 -3.78 -15.17 8.42
C SER A 521 -3.55 -16.17 9.54
N LYS A 522 -3.58 -17.47 9.22
CA LYS A 522 -3.27 -18.55 10.18
C LYS A 522 -2.13 -19.40 9.65
N ILE A 523 -1.13 -19.62 10.49
CA ILE A 523 0.01 -20.47 10.14
C ILE A 523 0.18 -21.50 11.25
N GLU A 524 0.25 -22.76 10.88
CA GLU A 524 0.68 -23.83 11.77
C GLU A 524 2.20 -24.00 11.67
N ILE A 525 2.84 -24.16 12.83
CA ILE A 525 4.27 -24.34 12.97
C ILE A 525 4.51 -25.62 13.73
N LYS A 526 5.18 -26.60 13.12
CA LYS A 526 5.42 -27.93 13.70
C LYS A 526 6.85 -28.38 13.52
N SER A 527 7.30 -29.25 14.42
CA SER A 527 8.57 -29.98 14.29
C SER A 527 8.45 -31.37 14.94
N PRO A 528 9.31 -32.33 14.55
CA PRO A 528 9.38 -33.63 15.22
C PRO A 528 9.83 -33.51 16.69
N GLY A 529 10.78 -32.63 16.98
CA GLY A 529 11.28 -32.34 18.33
C GLY A 529 11.04 -30.89 18.74
N ASN A 530 11.93 -30.33 19.57
CA ASN A 530 11.79 -28.98 20.12
C ASN A 530 12.20 -27.85 19.15
N GLU A 531 12.51 -28.15 17.88
CA GLU A 531 13.04 -27.17 16.93
C GLU A 531 12.06 -26.01 16.67
N ALA A 532 10.74 -26.27 16.64
CA ALA A 532 9.73 -25.23 16.49
C ALA A 532 9.75 -24.24 17.65
N LEU A 533 9.91 -24.72 18.89
CA LEU A 533 10.04 -23.84 20.06
C LEU A 533 11.32 -23.00 19.96
N GLN A 534 12.48 -23.63 19.70
CA GLN A 534 13.76 -22.91 19.57
C GLN A 534 13.72 -21.86 18.46
N TYR A 535 13.11 -22.22 17.32
CA TYR A 535 12.89 -21.32 16.20
C TYR A 535 12.02 -20.12 16.61
N LEU A 536 10.88 -20.36 17.25
CA LEU A 536 9.97 -19.32 17.71
C LEU A 536 10.59 -18.46 18.82
N GLN A 537 11.39 -19.04 19.72
CA GLN A 537 12.14 -18.28 20.71
C GLN A 537 13.11 -17.28 20.08
N ARG A 538 13.70 -17.63 18.93
CA ARG A 538 14.62 -16.74 18.19
C ARG A 538 13.91 -15.63 17.42
N ILE A 539 12.74 -15.89 16.83
CA ILE A 539 12.06 -14.91 15.96
C ILE A 539 11.02 -14.05 16.69
N CYS A 540 10.50 -14.51 17.83
CA CYS A 540 9.53 -13.79 18.65
C CYS A 540 10.22 -13.07 19.82
N SER A 541 9.81 -11.82 20.08
CA SER A 541 10.36 -11.01 21.17
C SER A 541 9.81 -11.34 22.55
N ASN A 542 8.64 -11.98 22.66
CA ASN A 542 8.12 -12.47 23.94
C ASN A 542 8.62 -13.90 24.23
N ASP A 543 8.45 -14.37 25.46
CA ASP A 543 8.77 -15.75 25.82
C ASP A 543 7.68 -16.71 25.34
N ILE A 544 8.10 -17.69 24.54
CA ILE A 544 7.24 -18.68 23.91
C ILE A 544 7.24 -20.00 24.68
N ASP A 545 8.19 -20.20 25.61
CA ASP A 545 8.27 -21.42 26.42
C ASP A 545 7.29 -21.37 27.61
N VAL A 546 6.01 -21.20 27.29
CA VAL A 546 4.88 -21.16 28.24
C VAL A 546 4.15 -22.50 28.27
N PRO A 547 3.36 -22.84 29.31
CA PRO A 547 2.62 -24.10 29.33
C PRO A 547 1.73 -24.32 28.08
N VAL A 548 1.61 -25.58 27.64
CA VAL A 548 0.68 -25.97 26.57
C VAL A 548 -0.74 -25.52 26.94
N GLY A 549 -1.48 -24.95 25.98
CA GLY A 549 -2.78 -24.30 26.23
C GLY A 549 -2.69 -22.78 26.31
N SER A 550 -1.49 -22.21 26.45
CA SER A 550 -1.31 -20.76 26.55
C SER A 550 -1.30 -20.06 25.18
N ILE A 551 -1.71 -18.80 25.18
CA ILE A 551 -1.63 -17.86 24.07
C ILE A 551 -0.64 -16.75 24.46
N VAL A 552 0.29 -16.43 23.58
CA VAL A 552 1.26 -15.36 23.76
C VAL A 552 1.04 -14.29 22.71
N HIS A 553 0.80 -13.05 23.13
CA HIS A 553 0.94 -11.89 22.25
C HIS A 553 2.42 -11.55 22.11
N THR A 554 2.93 -11.58 20.89
CA THR A 554 4.33 -11.30 20.59
C THR A 554 4.47 -10.58 19.26
N GLY A 555 5.54 -9.80 19.13
CA GLY A 555 6.02 -9.34 17.85
C GLY A 555 7.13 -10.23 17.29
N MET A 556 7.34 -10.16 15.98
CA MET A 556 8.57 -10.57 15.31
C MET A 556 9.28 -9.31 14.83
N GLN A 557 10.52 -9.10 15.23
CA GLN A 557 11.27 -7.89 14.90
C GLN A 557 12.35 -8.14 13.84
N ASN A 558 12.70 -7.08 13.11
CA ASN A 558 13.92 -7.03 12.31
C ASN A 558 15.12 -6.61 13.17
N VAL A 559 16.32 -6.60 12.59
CA VAL A 559 17.57 -6.28 13.30
C VAL A 559 17.59 -4.87 13.90
N ARG A 560 16.77 -3.94 13.39
CA ARG A 560 16.60 -2.58 13.92
C ARG A 560 15.56 -2.48 15.04
N GLY A 561 14.95 -3.60 15.43
CA GLY A 561 13.89 -3.65 16.45
C GLY A 561 12.50 -3.26 15.94
N GLY A 562 12.33 -3.02 14.64
CA GLY A 562 11.04 -2.70 14.03
C GLY A 562 10.18 -3.95 13.78
N TYR A 563 8.86 -3.81 13.76
CA TYR A 563 7.95 -4.95 13.56
C TYR A 563 7.97 -5.49 12.12
N GLU A 564 8.18 -6.80 11.98
CA GLU A 564 7.88 -7.56 10.77
C GLU A 564 6.51 -8.26 10.87
N ASN A 565 6.09 -8.59 12.09
CA ASN A 565 4.78 -9.13 12.40
C ASN A 565 4.35 -8.81 13.83
N ASP A 566 3.06 -8.64 14.04
CA ASP A 566 2.39 -8.53 15.35
C ASP A 566 1.33 -9.63 15.39
N CYS A 567 1.45 -10.57 16.33
CA CYS A 567 0.68 -11.81 16.27
C CYS A 567 0.36 -12.44 17.62
N MET A 568 -0.65 -13.29 17.61
CA MET A 568 -0.94 -14.23 18.68
C MET A 568 -0.36 -15.59 18.33
N LEU A 569 0.33 -16.20 19.29
CA LEU A 569 0.91 -17.53 19.14
C LEU A 569 0.30 -18.46 20.19
N VAL A 570 -0.30 -19.54 19.73
CA VAL A 570 -0.94 -20.54 20.58
C VAL A 570 -0.05 -21.77 20.67
N ARG A 571 0.36 -22.17 21.89
CA ARG A 571 1.14 -23.39 22.10
C ARG A 571 0.20 -24.58 22.20
N GLN A 572 0.09 -25.35 21.12
CA GLN A 572 -0.87 -26.45 21.02
C GLN A 572 -0.38 -27.74 21.65
N THR A 573 0.89 -28.06 21.45
CA THR A 573 1.61 -29.18 22.10
C THR A 573 3.04 -28.72 22.40
N ALA A 574 3.90 -29.64 22.87
CA ALA A 574 5.32 -29.32 23.06
C ALA A 574 5.98 -28.79 21.76
N ASN A 575 5.57 -29.34 20.60
CA ASN A 575 6.24 -29.16 19.30
C ASN A 575 5.29 -28.64 18.20
N SER A 576 4.12 -28.10 18.56
CA SER A 576 3.11 -27.58 17.62
C SER A 576 2.56 -26.25 18.11
N PHE A 577 2.55 -25.27 17.21
CA PHE A 577 2.06 -23.93 17.47
C PHE A 577 1.11 -23.46 16.37
N PHE A 578 0.17 -22.61 16.74
CA PHE A 578 -0.78 -21.99 15.82
C PHE A 578 -0.68 -20.48 15.93
N MET A 579 -0.24 -19.82 14.86
CA MET A 579 -0.05 -18.38 14.80
C MET A 579 -1.22 -17.72 14.08
N VAL A 580 -1.63 -16.56 14.61
CA VAL A 580 -2.65 -15.70 14.02
C VAL A 580 -2.04 -14.32 13.78
N SER A 581 -2.14 -13.85 12.53
CA SER A 581 -1.66 -12.52 12.11
C SER A 581 -2.73 -11.73 11.34
N PRO A 582 -2.61 -10.40 11.25
CA PRO A 582 -3.51 -9.56 10.44
C PRO A 582 -3.62 -10.04 8.98
N THR A 583 -4.80 -9.88 8.37
CA THR A 583 -5.11 -10.37 7.01
C THR A 583 -4.04 -10.04 5.95
N SER A 584 -3.48 -8.81 5.96
CA SER A 584 -2.48 -8.39 4.97
C SER A 584 -1.12 -9.08 5.11
N GLN A 585 -0.89 -9.84 6.17
CA GLN A 585 0.38 -10.49 6.43
C GLN A 585 0.56 -11.83 5.72
N GLN A 586 -0.52 -12.47 5.23
CA GLN A 586 -0.51 -13.86 4.76
C GLN A 586 0.75 -14.26 3.97
N THR A 587 1.08 -13.53 2.90
CA THR A 587 2.32 -13.76 2.14
C THR A 587 3.57 -13.28 2.89
N ARG A 588 3.52 -12.06 3.44
CA ARG A 588 4.70 -11.37 3.98
C ARG A 588 5.29 -12.10 5.18
N VAL A 589 4.46 -12.42 6.17
CA VAL A 589 4.93 -13.09 7.38
C VAL A 589 5.34 -14.52 7.08
N TYR A 590 4.60 -15.23 6.21
CA TYR A 590 4.97 -16.57 5.80
C TYR A 590 6.39 -16.59 5.21
N GLU A 591 6.69 -15.63 4.34
CA GLU A 591 8.02 -15.52 3.74
C GLU A 591 9.10 -15.11 4.75
N TRP A 592 8.80 -14.14 5.62
CA TRP A 592 9.71 -13.76 6.71
C TRP A 592 10.07 -14.96 7.60
N MET A 593 9.07 -15.75 7.97
CA MET A 593 9.25 -16.96 8.76
C MET A 593 10.09 -17.99 8.02
N LYS A 594 9.71 -18.32 6.78
CA LYS A 594 10.41 -19.30 5.94
C LYS A 594 11.90 -18.98 5.78
N ARG A 595 12.25 -17.72 5.53
CA ARG A 595 13.65 -17.25 5.39
C ARG A 595 14.46 -17.37 6.68
N ASN A 596 13.79 -17.38 7.83
CA ASN A 596 14.41 -17.51 9.14
C ASN A 596 14.43 -18.95 9.66
N VAL A 597 13.93 -19.94 8.90
CA VAL A 597 14.15 -21.34 9.26
C VAL A 597 15.61 -21.70 8.95
N SER A 598 16.34 -22.19 9.94
CA SER A 598 17.72 -22.60 9.75
C SER A 598 17.78 -23.83 8.84
N ALA A 599 18.78 -23.90 7.95
CA ALA A 599 18.93 -25.03 7.02
C ALA A 599 19.06 -26.40 7.71
N ASN A 600 19.50 -26.42 8.97
CA ASN A 600 19.71 -27.63 9.77
C ASN A 600 18.53 -27.97 10.69
N THR A 601 17.43 -27.22 10.65
CA THR A 601 16.25 -27.46 11.52
C THR A 601 15.07 -27.98 10.73
N ARG A 602 14.34 -28.94 11.29
CA ARG A 602 13.09 -29.48 10.71
C ARG A 602 11.89 -28.75 11.31
N VAL A 603 11.59 -27.56 10.77
CA VAL A 603 10.40 -26.79 11.12
C VAL A 603 9.51 -26.67 9.90
N ASP A 604 8.30 -27.19 10.00
CA ASP A 604 7.28 -27.12 8.96
C ASP A 604 6.35 -25.93 9.22
N LEU A 605 6.10 -25.15 8.17
CA LEU A 605 5.18 -24.01 8.17
C LEU A 605 4.03 -24.30 7.20
N ASN A 606 2.79 -24.28 7.68
CA ASN A 606 1.61 -24.54 6.86
C ASN A 606 0.62 -23.38 6.95
N ASP A 607 0.25 -22.78 5.81
CA ASP A 607 -0.80 -21.76 5.76
C ASP A 607 -2.19 -22.41 5.88
N LEU A 608 -2.80 -22.27 7.05
CA LEU A 608 -4.13 -22.80 7.36
C LEU A 608 -5.24 -21.75 7.19
N THR A 609 -4.95 -20.62 6.53
CA THR A 609 -5.85 -19.45 6.50
C THR A 609 -7.25 -19.78 6.01
N SER A 610 -7.37 -20.63 4.98
CA SER A 610 -8.65 -21.03 4.38
C SER A 610 -9.29 -22.25 5.07
N MET A 611 -8.61 -22.93 5.98
CA MET A 611 -9.16 -24.10 6.67
C MET A 611 -10.11 -23.72 7.81
N TYR A 612 -9.92 -22.55 8.42
CA TYR A 612 -10.72 -22.08 9.55
C TYR A 612 -11.58 -20.88 9.20
N THR A 613 -12.88 -21.00 9.51
CA THR A 613 -13.77 -19.86 9.71
C THR A 613 -13.57 -19.34 11.12
N VAL A 614 -13.44 -18.03 11.28
CA VAL A 614 -13.19 -17.43 12.59
C VAL A 614 -14.33 -16.50 12.95
N LEU A 615 -14.96 -16.76 14.10
CA LEU A 615 -15.99 -15.89 14.66
C LEU A 615 -15.51 -15.31 15.98
N ASN A 616 -15.46 -13.98 16.06
CA ASN A 616 -15.26 -13.30 17.33
C ASN A 616 -16.63 -13.08 17.97
N VAL A 617 -16.83 -13.68 19.14
CA VAL A 617 -18.06 -13.62 19.94
C VAL A 617 -17.80 -12.64 21.08
N VAL A 618 -18.27 -11.41 20.91
CA VAL A 618 -17.90 -10.25 21.74
C VAL A 618 -19.07 -9.78 22.56
N GLY A 619 -18.86 -9.51 23.84
CA GLY A 619 -19.82 -8.86 24.72
C GLY A 619 -20.00 -9.57 26.06
N PRO A 620 -20.66 -8.91 27.04
CA PRO A 620 -20.74 -9.38 28.43
C PRO A 620 -21.48 -10.72 28.58
N LYS A 621 -22.35 -11.07 27.64
CA LYS A 621 -23.14 -12.31 27.65
C LYS A 621 -22.51 -13.46 26.83
N SER A 622 -21.33 -13.25 26.24
CA SER A 622 -20.64 -14.23 25.40
C SER A 622 -20.38 -15.56 26.11
N THR A 623 -19.91 -15.54 27.36
CA THR A 623 -19.67 -16.76 28.15
C THR A 623 -20.95 -17.55 28.37
N GLN A 624 -22.06 -16.88 28.71
CA GLN A 624 -23.35 -17.53 28.95
C GLN A 624 -23.87 -18.21 27.68
N LEU A 625 -23.84 -17.49 26.55
CA LEU A 625 -24.21 -18.04 25.25
C LEU A 625 -23.39 -19.28 24.88
N LEU A 626 -22.06 -19.22 25.02
CA LEU A 626 -21.21 -20.36 24.67
C LEU A 626 -21.39 -21.54 25.62
N SER A 627 -21.59 -21.28 26.92
CA SER A 627 -21.91 -22.34 27.90
C SER A 627 -23.20 -23.06 27.58
N GLU A 628 -24.22 -22.39 27.04
CA GLU A 628 -25.45 -23.06 26.62
C GLU A 628 -25.29 -23.92 25.36
N LEU A 629 -24.38 -23.52 24.47
CA LEU A 629 -24.09 -24.23 23.22
C LEU A 629 -23.09 -25.38 23.37
N SER A 630 -22.45 -25.51 24.54
CA SER A 630 -21.40 -26.47 24.81
C SER A 630 -21.81 -27.37 25.96
N ASN A 631 -21.59 -28.68 25.81
CA ASN A 631 -21.76 -29.64 26.90
C ASN A 631 -20.58 -29.62 27.90
N SER A 632 -19.66 -28.67 27.77
CA SER A 632 -18.43 -28.52 28.57
C SER A 632 -18.31 -27.08 29.08
N ASP A 633 -17.68 -26.88 30.24
CA ASP A 633 -17.43 -25.54 30.77
C ASP A 633 -16.53 -24.75 29.81
N VAL A 634 -17.05 -23.63 29.27
CA VAL A 634 -16.37 -22.75 28.31
C VAL A 634 -15.62 -21.62 29.02
N LYS A 635 -15.49 -21.66 30.34
CA LYS A 635 -14.67 -20.69 31.09
C LYS A 635 -13.19 -20.88 30.83
N VAL A 636 -12.71 -20.24 29.76
CA VAL A 636 -11.29 -20.18 29.38
C VAL A 636 -10.60 -19.02 30.07
N ALA A 637 -9.49 -19.29 30.74
CA ALA A 637 -8.66 -18.25 31.34
C ALA A 637 -8.16 -17.23 30.29
N PRO A 638 -7.99 -15.94 30.64
CA PRO A 638 -7.46 -14.96 29.70
C PRO A 638 -6.14 -15.41 29.07
N PHE A 639 -5.97 -15.16 27.77
CA PHE A 639 -4.78 -15.60 27.02
C PHE A 639 -4.51 -17.11 27.10
N SER A 640 -5.54 -17.93 27.21
CA SER A 640 -5.46 -19.37 26.97
C SER A 640 -6.48 -19.82 25.93
N TYR A 641 -6.32 -21.05 25.47
CA TYR A 641 -7.25 -21.68 24.55
C TYR A 641 -7.65 -23.06 25.05
N MET A 642 -8.83 -23.51 24.63
CA MET A 642 -9.25 -24.90 24.77
C MET A 642 -9.99 -25.35 23.51
N LYS A 643 -10.16 -26.66 23.37
CA LYS A 643 -11.06 -27.25 22.37
C LYS A 643 -12.37 -27.63 23.05
N VAL A 644 -13.49 -27.20 22.47
CA VAL A 644 -14.83 -27.53 22.96
C VAL A 644 -15.73 -27.93 21.80
N ASN A 645 -16.79 -28.65 22.13
CA ASN A 645 -17.86 -28.91 21.18
C ASN A 645 -18.82 -27.72 21.20
N VAL A 646 -19.12 -27.13 20.06
CA VAL A 646 -20.08 -26.04 19.93
C VAL A 646 -21.23 -26.52 19.05
N GLY A 647 -22.39 -26.73 19.66
CA GLY A 647 -23.52 -27.44 19.04
C GLY A 647 -23.14 -28.89 18.71
N TYR A 648 -22.92 -29.16 17.41
CA TYR A 648 -22.51 -30.49 16.91
C TYR A 648 -21.13 -30.45 16.24
N ALA A 649 -20.46 -29.30 16.26
CA ALA A 649 -19.10 -29.18 15.77
C ALA A 649 -18.15 -29.57 16.89
N SER A 650 -17.40 -30.65 16.68
CA SER A 650 -16.38 -31.09 17.62
C SER A 650 -15.09 -30.30 17.48
N ASP A 651 -14.32 -30.21 18.56
CA ASP A 651 -12.95 -29.66 18.57
C ASP A 651 -12.81 -28.21 18.06
N VAL A 652 -13.84 -27.37 18.25
CA VAL A 652 -13.75 -25.94 17.98
C VAL A 652 -12.75 -25.32 18.94
N MET A 653 -11.73 -24.65 18.40
CA MET A 653 -10.72 -23.99 19.20
C MET A 653 -11.25 -22.63 19.67
N VAL A 654 -11.45 -22.50 20.98
CA VAL A 654 -11.96 -21.29 21.64
C VAL A 654 -10.80 -20.60 22.33
N MET A 655 -10.49 -19.39 21.87
CA MET A 655 -9.43 -18.54 22.42
C MET A 655 -10.02 -17.42 23.27
N SER A 656 -9.53 -17.27 24.50
CA SER A 656 -9.97 -16.21 25.45
C SER A 656 -9.22 -14.90 25.21
N PHE A 657 -9.49 -14.29 24.07
CA PHE A 657 -8.94 -13.00 23.66
C PHE A 657 -9.82 -12.39 22.58
N THR A 658 -10.01 -11.07 22.61
CA THR A 658 -10.67 -10.32 21.54
C THR A 658 -9.83 -9.12 21.14
N HIS A 659 -9.85 -8.78 19.85
CA HIS A 659 -9.23 -7.55 19.33
C HIS A 659 -10.09 -6.30 19.53
N THR A 660 -11.08 -6.36 20.42
CA THR A 660 -12.02 -5.26 20.69
C THR A 660 -11.82 -4.61 22.05
N GLY A 661 -11.09 -5.29 22.95
CA GLY A 661 -10.96 -4.93 24.36
C GLY A 661 -12.22 -5.18 25.20
N GLU A 662 -13.30 -5.69 24.60
CA GLU A 662 -14.47 -6.20 25.31
C GLU A 662 -14.31 -7.70 25.63
N PRO A 663 -14.98 -8.19 26.69
CA PRO A 663 -14.98 -9.61 27.03
C PRO A 663 -15.55 -10.45 25.88
N GLY A 664 -15.02 -11.65 25.67
CA GLY A 664 -15.46 -12.53 24.60
C GLY A 664 -14.42 -13.56 24.20
N TYR A 665 -14.72 -14.28 23.13
CA TYR A 665 -13.91 -15.39 22.63
C TYR A 665 -13.78 -15.37 21.12
N CYS A 666 -12.63 -15.79 20.61
CA CYS A 666 -12.46 -16.11 19.19
C CYS A 666 -12.61 -17.62 18.96
N LEU A 667 -13.61 -18.00 18.16
CA LEU A 667 -13.88 -19.38 17.77
C LEU A 667 -13.20 -19.64 16.42
N TYR A 668 -12.28 -20.60 16.41
CA TYR A 668 -11.63 -21.13 15.21
C TYR A 668 -12.33 -22.44 14.84
N ILE A 669 -13.20 -22.34 13.86
CA ILE A 669 -14.14 -23.39 13.46
C ILE A 669 -13.62 -24.02 12.16
N PRO A 670 -13.44 -25.34 12.08
CA PRO A 670 -13.20 -26.00 10.80
C PRO A 670 -14.29 -25.61 9.80
N SER A 671 -13.90 -25.17 8.61
CA SER A 671 -14.80 -24.42 7.73
C SER A 671 -16.05 -25.20 7.30
N GLU A 672 -16.01 -26.53 7.32
CA GLU A 672 -17.17 -27.39 7.06
C GLU A 672 -18.30 -27.24 8.10
N TYR A 673 -17.98 -26.86 9.35
CA TYR A 673 -18.96 -26.67 10.42
C TYR A 673 -19.41 -25.22 10.61
N ALA A 674 -18.83 -24.29 9.85
CA ALA A 674 -19.03 -22.85 10.03
C ALA A 674 -20.50 -22.43 10.04
N LEU A 675 -21.28 -22.89 9.06
CA LEU A 675 -22.71 -22.58 8.95
C LEU A 675 -23.47 -23.10 10.16
N HIS A 676 -23.23 -24.35 10.56
CA HIS A 676 -23.89 -24.96 11.72
C HIS A 676 -23.64 -24.18 13.01
N VAL A 677 -22.37 -23.90 13.31
CA VAL A 677 -21.98 -23.15 14.51
C VAL A 677 -22.57 -21.75 14.49
N TYR A 678 -22.48 -21.05 13.35
CA TYR A 678 -23.09 -19.73 13.18
C TYR A 678 -24.61 -19.76 13.41
N TYR A 679 -25.35 -20.69 12.80
CA TYR A 679 -26.79 -20.80 12.99
C TYR A 679 -27.16 -21.05 14.45
N LYS A 680 -26.40 -21.89 15.16
CA LYS A 680 -26.63 -22.17 16.59
C LYS A 680 -26.35 -20.93 17.45
N LEU A 681 -25.25 -20.21 17.19
CA LEU A 681 -24.96 -18.93 17.84
C LEU A 681 -26.09 -17.91 17.63
N MET A 682 -26.58 -17.78 16.40
CA MET A 682 -27.64 -16.83 16.08
C MET A 682 -29.03 -17.24 16.61
N THR A 683 -29.28 -18.54 16.77
CA THR A 683 -30.57 -19.05 17.27
C THR A 683 -30.66 -18.96 18.78
N VAL A 684 -29.67 -19.51 19.50
CA VAL A 684 -29.62 -19.47 20.97
C VAL A 684 -29.29 -18.08 21.47
N GLY A 685 -28.45 -17.35 20.73
CA GLY A 685 -28.06 -15.99 21.06
C GLY A 685 -29.20 -14.96 21.05
N ARG A 686 -30.40 -15.31 20.55
CA ARG A 686 -31.57 -14.40 20.56
C ARG A 686 -31.87 -13.89 21.97
N ASP A 687 -31.82 -14.77 22.97
CA ASP A 687 -32.09 -14.45 24.37
C ASP A 687 -30.97 -13.58 24.99
N TYR A 688 -29.80 -13.58 24.37
CA TYR A 688 -28.63 -12.80 24.76
C TYR A 688 -28.44 -11.51 23.94
N GLY A 689 -29.35 -11.20 23.01
CA GLY A 689 -29.26 -10.02 22.16
C GLY A 689 -28.20 -10.14 21.07
N VAL A 690 -28.00 -11.33 20.50
CA VAL A 690 -26.98 -11.58 19.47
C VAL A 690 -27.22 -10.77 18.20
N ARG A 691 -26.15 -10.20 17.64
CA ARG A 691 -26.19 -9.47 16.37
C ARG A 691 -24.93 -9.70 15.54
N ASP A 692 -25.08 -9.69 14.23
CA ASP A 692 -23.94 -9.61 13.32
C ASP A 692 -23.28 -8.23 13.40
N VAL A 693 -21.95 -8.22 13.41
CA VAL A 693 -21.15 -7.01 13.57
C VAL A 693 -20.04 -6.99 12.52
N GLY A 694 -19.87 -5.84 11.87
CA GLY A 694 -18.90 -5.61 10.83
C GLY A 694 -17.52 -5.22 11.35
N VAL A 695 -16.53 -5.32 10.48
CA VAL A 695 -15.13 -5.04 10.83
C VAL A 695 -14.84 -3.55 11.06
N LEU A 696 -15.72 -2.65 10.61
CA LEU A 696 -15.59 -1.21 10.91
C LEU A 696 -15.94 -0.91 12.38
N THR A 697 -16.95 -1.58 12.93
CA THR A 697 -17.29 -1.48 14.36
C THR A 697 -16.13 -1.97 15.22
N GLN A 698 -15.55 -3.12 14.89
CA GLN A 698 -14.32 -3.61 15.53
C GLN A 698 -13.20 -2.57 15.48
N ARG A 699 -13.03 -1.90 14.33
CA ARG A 699 -12.00 -0.87 14.17
C ARG A 699 -12.23 0.33 15.09
N TYR A 700 -13.46 0.76 15.34
CA TYR A 700 -13.72 1.83 16.30
C TYR A 700 -13.48 1.37 17.75
N MET A 701 -13.91 0.15 18.10
CA MET A 701 -13.66 -0.41 19.44
C MET A 701 -12.16 -0.52 19.75
N ARG A 702 -11.35 -1.05 18.82
CA ARG A 702 -9.90 -1.19 19.04
C ARG A 702 -9.21 0.17 19.21
N LEU A 703 -9.70 1.22 18.55
CA LEU A 703 -9.17 2.58 18.69
C LEU A 703 -9.46 3.12 20.09
N GLU A 704 -10.70 2.99 20.58
CA GLU A 704 -11.06 3.40 21.95
C GLU A 704 -10.17 2.72 23.01
N ARG A 705 -9.74 1.49 22.74
CA ARG A 705 -8.89 0.70 23.64
C ARG A 705 -7.39 0.88 23.41
N PHE A 706 -6.99 1.83 22.57
CA PHE A 706 -5.59 2.12 22.24
C PHE A 706 -4.84 0.84 21.79
N ILE A 707 -5.46 0.06 20.92
CA ILE A 707 -4.84 -1.13 20.32
C ILE A 707 -4.24 -0.73 18.98
N PRO A 708 -2.91 -0.67 18.83
CA PRO A 708 -2.27 -0.35 17.55
C PRO A 708 -2.48 -1.48 16.53
N PHE A 709 -2.50 -1.16 15.24
CA PHE A 709 -2.72 -2.16 14.19
C PHE A 709 -1.63 -2.15 13.11
N TRP A 710 -1.37 -3.33 12.52
CA TRP A 710 -0.41 -3.49 11.43
C TRP A 710 -0.75 -2.64 10.22
N ALA A 711 0.26 -1.98 9.66
CA ALA A 711 0.19 -1.04 8.54
C ALA A 711 -0.63 0.25 8.78
N GLU A 712 -1.09 0.49 10.02
CA GLU A 712 -1.58 1.81 10.49
C GLU A 712 -0.55 2.39 11.49
N GLU A 713 -0.38 1.73 12.64
CA GLU A 713 0.59 2.12 13.67
C GLU A 713 1.89 1.28 13.62
N LEU A 714 1.80 0.01 13.25
CA LEU A 714 2.92 -0.93 13.30
C LEU A 714 3.47 -1.21 11.90
N ASN A 715 4.79 -1.12 11.74
CA ASN A 715 5.54 -1.44 10.52
C ASN A 715 7.01 -1.76 10.82
N SER A 716 7.80 -2.06 9.78
CA SER A 716 9.23 -2.39 9.87
C SER A 716 10.14 -1.27 10.41
N PHE A 717 9.59 -0.07 10.67
CA PHE A 717 10.33 1.10 11.18
C PHE A 717 9.74 1.63 12.50
N THR A 718 8.87 0.86 13.14
CA THR A 718 8.26 1.21 14.42
C THR A 718 8.62 0.14 15.42
N THR A 719 9.17 0.54 16.57
CA THR A 719 9.55 -0.39 17.63
C THR A 719 8.43 -0.56 18.67
N PRO A 720 8.46 -1.65 19.47
CA PRO A 720 7.53 -1.84 20.58
C PRO A 720 7.51 -0.66 21.57
N TYR A 721 8.67 -0.07 21.88
CA TYR A 721 8.76 1.09 22.79
C TYR A 721 8.08 2.35 22.21
N GLU A 722 8.24 2.59 20.91
CA GLU A 722 7.60 3.72 20.24
C GLU A 722 6.08 3.54 20.21
N ALA A 723 5.60 2.31 19.96
CA ALA A 723 4.18 1.96 19.96
C ALA A 723 3.54 1.85 21.35
N GLY A 724 4.33 1.57 22.40
CA GLY A 724 3.84 1.38 23.78
C GLY A 724 3.44 -0.04 24.11
N ASN A 725 4.05 -0.98 23.39
CA ASN A 725 3.88 -2.41 23.53
C ASN A 725 5.14 -3.05 24.11
N ASP A 726 5.91 -2.34 24.93
CA ASP A 726 7.12 -2.87 25.58
C ASP A 726 6.81 -4.08 26.48
N TRP A 727 5.59 -4.17 27.02
CA TRP A 727 5.09 -5.33 27.75
C TRP A 727 5.09 -6.64 26.95
N SER A 728 5.07 -6.58 25.61
CA SER A 728 5.09 -7.74 24.72
C SER A 728 6.52 -8.20 24.36
N VAL A 729 7.55 -7.66 25.03
CA VAL A 729 8.97 -7.96 24.79
C VAL A 729 9.60 -8.52 26.07
N ARG A 730 10.48 -9.51 25.92
CA ARG A 730 11.26 -10.13 27.01
C ARG A 730 12.75 -10.02 26.69
N LEU A 731 13.38 -8.95 27.19
CA LEU A 731 14.81 -8.69 26.95
C LEU A 731 15.73 -9.66 27.71
N ASP A 732 15.21 -10.34 28.73
CA ASP A 732 15.90 -11.30 29.58
C ASP A 732 15.98 -12.72 28.96
N LYS A 733 15.38 -12.95 27.78
CA LYS A 733 15.50 -14.22 27.05
C LYS A 733 16.96 -14.60 26.84
N LYS A 734 17.37 -15.73 27.44
CA LYS A 734 18.76 -16.24 27.42
C LYS A 734 19.26 -16.50 26.01
N GLU A 735 18.41 -17.09 25.17
CA GLU A 735 18.72 -17.47 23.78
C GLU A 735 18.83 -16.27 22.82
N GLY A 736 18.36 -15.09 23.25
CA GLY A 736 18.23 -13.92 22.39
C GLY A 736 17.08 -14.03 21.38
N PHE A 737 16.82 -12.93 20.65
CA PHE A 737 15.88 -12.90 19.54
C PHE A 737 16.28 -11.81 18.54
N ILE A 738 15.76 -11.88 17.30
CA ILE A 738 16.06 -10.90 16.25
C ILE A 738 15.58 -9.51 16.69
N GLY A 739 16.49 -8.54 16.73
CA GLY A 739 16.20 -7.16 17.15
C GLY A 739 16.39 -6.89 18.65
N LYS A 740 16.77 -7.90 19.46
CA LYS A 740 17.02 -7.73 20.91
C LYS A 740 18.00 -6.61 21.21
N GLU A 741 19.15 -6.58 20.55
CA GLU A 741 20.21 -5.58 20.77
C GLU A 741 19.71 -4.16 20.50
N ALA A 742 19.01 -3.94 19.38
CA ALA A 742 18.42 -2.65 19.05
C ALA A 742 17.42 -2.19 20.10
N LEU A 743 16.59 -3.11 20.62
CA LEU A 743 15.62 -2.83 21.67
C LEU A 743 16.26 -2.57 23.04
N GLN A 744 17.34 -3.28 23.39
CA GLN A 744 18.12 -3.01 24.61
C GLN A 744 18.79 -1.62 24.55
N ASN A 745 19.36 -1.26 23.40
CA ASN A 745 19.93 0.06 23.20
C ASN A 745 18.85 1.15 23.27
N GLN A 746 17.67 0.90 22.69
CA GLN A 746 16.55 1.85 22.74
C GLN A 746 15.97 1.99 24.15
N SER A 747 15.94 0.93 24.97
CA SER A 747 15.45 1.03 26.35
C SER A 747 16.31 1.93 27.23
N VAL A 748 17.61 2.04 26.93
CA VAL A 748 18.53 2.94 27.64
C VAL A 748 18.51 4.36 27.04
N THR A 749 18.52 4.47 25.72
CA THR A 749 18.64 5.77 25.03
C THR A 749 17.31 6.53 24.90
N GLY A 750 16.18 5.86 25.08
CA GLY A 750 14.84 6.41 24.94
C GLY A 750 14.35 6.46 23.48
N VAL A 751 13.10 6.91 23.30
CA VAL A 751 12.44 6.94 21.99
C VAL A 751 12.43 8.34 21.38
N ARG A 752 12.59 8.44 20.05
CA ARG A 752 12.54 9.72 19.32
C ARG A 752 11.15 10.07 18.78
N LYS A 753 10.26 9.08 18.75
CA LYS A 753 8.84 9.22 18.47
C LYS A 753 8.03 8.37 19.44
N ARG A 754 6.79 8.76 19.74
CA ARG A 754 5.88 7.99 20.61
C ARG A 754 4.47 8.02 20.04
N LEU A 755 3.81 6.86 20.02
CA LEU A 755 2.39 6.75 19.72
C LEU A 755 1.58 7.32 20.89
N VAL A 756 0.62 8.19 20.57
CA VAL A 756 -0.23 8.87 21.54
C VAL A 756 -1.67 8.81 21.07
N PHE A 757 -2.59 8.64 22.02
CA PHE A 757 -4.02 8.67 21.79
C PHE A 757 -4.55 10.09 22.03
N PHE A 758 -5.51 10.54 21.23
CA PHE A 758 -6.08 11.88 21.31
C PHE A 758 -7.60 11.86 21.30
N HIS A 759 -8.20 12.64 22.20
CA HIS A 759 -9.60 13.06 22.11
C HIS A 759 -9.70 14.44 21.49
N PHE A 760 -10.65 14.66 20.59
CA PHE A 760 -10.96 16.00 20.10
C PHE A 760 -11.88 16.74 21.08
N ASN A 761 -11.66 18.04 21.29
CA ASN A 761 -12.39 18.83 22.29
C ASN A 761 -13.53 19.69 21.71
N ASN A 762 -13.35 20.26 20.53
CA ASN A 762 -14.27 21.24 19.93
C ASN A 762 -14.55 20.94 18.45
N ILE A 763 -14.85 19.69 18.14
CA ILE A 763 -15.27 19.27 16.80
C ILE A 763 -16.72 18.79 16.90
N ASP A 764 -17.58 19.32 16.03
CA ASP A 764 -18.96 18.87 15.91
C ASP A 764 -19.02 17.74 14.87
N PRO A 765 -19.23 16.48 15.27
CA PRO A 765 -19.21 15.35 14.36
C PRO A 765 -20.32 15.40 13.30
N ASP A 766 -21.37 16.20 13.45
CA ASP A 766 -22.49 16.24 12.50
C ASP A 766 -22.29 17.28 11.38
N VAL A 767 -21.44 18.31 11.60
CA VAL A 767 -21.19 19.36 10.60
C VAL A 767 -19.73 19.45 10.16
N ASP A 768 -18.77 19.05 10.99
CA ASP A 768 -17.35 19.17 10.69
C ASP A 768 -16.82 17.99 9.87
N ILE A 769 -15.71 18.24 9.18
CA ILE A 769 -14.97 17.23 8.43
C ILE A 769 -14.31 16.26 9.42
N TRP A 770 -14.50 14.97 9.20
CA TRP A 770 -13.95 13.95 10.09
C TRP A 770 -12.43 13.73 9.88
N PRO A 771 -11.71 13.38 10.95
CA PRO A 771 -10.36 12.85 10.83
C PRO A 771 -10.42 11.40 10.32
N TRP A 772 -9.46 11.01 9.47
CA TRP A 772 -9.40 9.69 8.83
C TRP A 772 -8.00 9.06 8.84
N GLY A 773 -6.96 9.79 9.26
CA GLY A 773 -5.56 9.37 9.17
C GLY A 773 -4.78 10.22 8.17
N GLY A 774 -3.52 10.50 8.49
CA GLY A 774 -2.60 11.34 7.72
C GLY A 774 -2.63 12.82 8.09
N GLU A 775 -3.52 13.27 8.96
CA GLU A 775 -3.56 14.66 9.43
C GLU A 775 -2.32 15.04 10.24
N PRO A 776 -1.75 16.24 10.06
CA PRO A 776 -0.61 16.69 10.85
C PRO A 776 -1.05 17.02 12.30
N LEU A 777 -0.16 16.71 13.23
CA LEU A 777 -0.28 17.01 14.65
C LEU A 777 0.63 18.19 14.99
N TYR A 778 0.08 19.15 15.71
CA TYR A 778 0.79 20.32 16.22
C TYR A 778 0.82 20.31 17.75
N ARG A 779 1.93 20.78 18.32
CA ARG A 779 2.09 21.08 19.75
C ARG A 779 2.64 22.49 19.87
N ASN A 780 1.92 23.40 20.53
CA ASN A 780 2.31 24.80 20.69
C ASN A 780 2.68 25.45 19.33
N ASN A 781 1.81 25.29 18.33
CA ASN A 781 2.00 25.73 16.93
C ASN A 781 3.15 25.10 16.13
N GLU A 782 3.90 24.16 16.69
CA GLU A 782 4.96 23.44 16.00
C GLU A 782 4.49 22.08 15.52
N PHE A 783 4.83 21.71 14.28
CA PHE A 783 4.55 20.37 13.77
C PHE A 783 5.36 19.32 14.55
N VAL A 784 4.67 18.34 15.11
CA VAL A 784 5.27 17.27 15.92
C VAL A 784 5.02 15.88 15.34
N GLY A 785 4.10 15.71 14.40
CA GLY A 785 3.91 14.40 13.79
C GLY A 785 2.61 14.26 13.04
N THR A 786 2.07 13.04 12.98
CA THR A 786 0.95 12.74 12.09
C THR A 786 0.03 11.70 12.72
N VAL A 787 -1.27 11.92 12.55
CA VAL A 787 -2.32 10.95 12.88
C VAL A 787 -2.14 9.71 12.01
N THR A 788 -2.07 8.54 12.62
CA THR A 788 -1.97 7.26 11.91
C THR A 788 -3.37 6.70 11.61
N SER A 789 -4.26 6.77 12.59
CA SER A 789 -5.62 6.26 12.50
C SER A 789 -6.59 7.11 13.30
N ALA A 790 -7.80 7.29 12.77
CA ALA A 790 -8.86 8.03 13.44
C ALA A 790 -10.21 7.31 13.34
N GLY A 791 -11.15 7.67 14.21
CA GLY A 791 -12.49 7.10 14.27
C GLY A 791 -13.34 7.79 15.31
N TYR A 792 -14.43 7.13 15.69
CA TYR A 792 -15.35 7.61 16.72
C TYR A 792 -15.27 6.73 17.96
N GLY A 793 -15.13 7.34 19.12
CA GLY A 793 -15.24 6.69 20.41
C GLY A 793 -16.67 6.79 20.93
N PHE A 794 -17.44 5.70 20.82
CA PHE A 794 -18.83 5.65 21.26
C PHE A 794 -18.99 5.74 22.77
N SER A 795 -18.05 5.21 23.55
CA SER A 795 -18.05 5.34 25.02
C SER A 795 -17.79 6.77 25.45
N ALA A 796 -16.90 7.47 24.74
CA ALA A 796 -16.54 8.87 25.01
C ALA A 796 -17.50 9.87 24.36
N ASN A 797 -18.31 9.43 23.40
CA ASN A 797 -19.12 10.26 22.50
C ASN A 797 -18.28 11.36 21.81
N LYS A 798 -17.08 10.99 21.34
CA LYS A 798 -16.10 11.92 20.74
C LYS A 798 -15.42 11.32 19.52
N LEU A 799 -14.99 12.17 18.60
CA LEU A 799 -13.97 11.77 17.62
C LEU A 799 -12.65 11.54 18.36
N ILE A 800 -11.92 10.51 17.93
CA ILE A 800 -10.67 10.04 18.54
C ILE A 800 -9.64 9.72 17.48
N CYS A 801 -8.36 9.79 17.83
CA CYS A 801 -7.30 9.32 16.94
C CYS A 801 -6.06 8.81 17.68
N LEU A 802 -5.26 8.01 16.96
CA LEU A 802 -3.90 7.65 17.33
C LEU A 802 -2.94 8.39 16.39
N GLY A 803 -1.79 8.80 16.91
CA GLY A 803 -0.73 9.38 16.08
C GLY A 803 0.63 9.36 16.73
N PHE A 804 1.67 9.33 15.91
CA PHE A 804 3.04 9.45 16.39
C PHE A 804 3.39 10.93 16.55
N ILE A 805 3.96 11.29 17.70
CA ILE A 805 4.58 12.58 17.94
C ILE A 805 6.08 12.43 18.13
N SER A 806 6.83 13.43 17.69
CA SER A 806 8.28 13.58 17.78
C SER A 806 8.60 15.04 18.13
N LYS A 807 9.76 15.30 18.72
CA LYS A 807 10.23 16.67 18.89
C LYS A 807 10.61 17.28 17.52
N PRO A 808 10.37 18.59 17.31
CA PRO A 808 10.76 19.29 16.08
C PRO A 808 12.23 19.08 15.73
N ALA A 809 12.57 19.04 14.44
CA ALA A 809 13.92 18.73 13.97
C ALA A 809 15.00 19.70 14.48
N LYS A 810 14.62 20.93 14.82
CA LYS A 810 15.49 21.99 15.38
C LYS A 810 15.92 21.76 16.83
N VAL A 811 15.29 20.83 17.55
CA VAL A 811 15.60 20.54 18.95
C VAL A 811 16.73 19.51 19.02
N GLU A 812 17.78 19.82 19.78
CA GLU A 812 18.96 18.94 19.92
C GLU A 812 18.60 17.61 20.63
N ASN A 813 18.02 17.68 21.84
CA ASN A 813 17.52 16.48 22.52
C ASN A 813 16.15 16.07 21.99
N ARG A 814 16.15 15.12 21.05
CA ARG A 814 14.94 14.60 20.40
C ARG A 814 14.23 13.47 21.13
N ILE A 815 14.64 13.12 22.35
CA ILE A 815 13.97 12.09 23.14
C ILE A 815 12.59 12.58 23.61
N VAL A 816 11.57 11.77 23.37
CA VAL A 816 10.17 12.03 23.73
C VAL A 816 9.88 11.33 25.07
N THR A 817 9.62 12.12 26.10
CA THR A 817 9.35 11.64 27.47
C THR A 817 7.88 11.78 27.82
N ARG A 818 7.41 11.07 28.85
CA ARG A 818 6.05 11.23 29.41
C ARG A 818 5.75 12.69 29.75
N ASP A 819 6.69 13.38 30.40
CA ASP A 819 6.51 14.77 30.84
C ASP A 819 6.38 15.73 29.66
N TYR A 820 7.09 15.47 28.55
CA TYR A 820 6.94 16.27 27.34
C TYR A 820 5.53 16.17 26.75
N ILE A 821 4.94 14.96 26.79
CA ILE A 821 3.63 14.64 26.23
C ILE A 821 2.51 15.22 27.08
N LEU A 822 2.62 15.07 28.40
CA LEU A 822 1.57 15.44 29.37
C LEU A 822 1.83 16.80 30.04
N ALA A 823 2.73 17.62 29.50
CA ALA A 823 3.04 18.92 30.06
C ALA A 823 1.78 19.80 30.13
N LYS A 824 1.58 20.50 31.25
CA LYS A 824 0.37 21.34 31.47
C LYS A 824 0.27 22.52 30.49
N ASP A 825 1.39 22.97 29.96
CA ASP A 825 1.50 24.04 28.97
C ASP A 825 1.45 23.53 27.52
N ALA A 826 1.28 22.21 27.31
CA ALA A 826 1.18 21.64 25.98
C ALA A 826 -0.23 21.81 25.41
N VAL A 827 -0.34 22.58 24.33
CA VAL A 827 -1.56 22.71 23.53
C VAL A 827 -1.40 21.88 22.27
N TYR A 828 -2.22 20.84 22.14
CA TYR A 828 -2.24 19.98 20.96
C TYR A 828 -3.38 20.34 20.01
N GLU A 829 -3.08 20.33 18.73
CA GLU A 829 -4.04 20.56 17.65
C GLU A 829 -3.84 19.56 16.51
N VAL A 830 -4.93 19.17 15.86
CA VAL A 830 -4.94 18.35 14.65
C VAL A 830 -5.48 19.22 13.50
N ASP A 831 -4.74 19.32 12.40
CA ASP A 831 -5.22 20.03 11.20
C ASP A 831 -6.02 19.08 10.30
N ILE A 832 -7.32 19.32 10.19
CA ILE A 832 -8.21 18.61 9.29
C ILE A 832 -8.57 19.55 8.14
N ALA A 833 -7.98 19.31 6.97
CA ALA A 833 -8.28 20.05 5.74
C ALA A 833 -8.09 21.59 5.85
N GLY A 834 -7.08 22.05 6.59
CA GLY A 834 -6.76 23.46 6.82
C GLY A 834 -7.42 24.06 8.07
N HIS A 835 -8.16 23.26 8.84
CA HIS A 835 -8.83 23.69 10.07
C HIS A 835 -8.22 22.98 11.28
N ARG A 836 -7.73 23.73 12.26
CA ARG A 836 -7.11 23.17 13.46
C ARG A 836 -8.12 22.96 14.57
N PHE A 837 -8.20 21.73 15.06
CA PHE A 837 -9.05 21.33 16.17
C PHE A 837 -8.20 20.97 17.38
N SER A 838 -8.55 21.51 18.55
CA SER A 838 -7.87 21.16 19.81
C SER A 838 -8.07 19.69 20.15
N ALA A 839 -7.00 19.07 20.63
CA ALA A 839 -6.97 17.68 21.04
C ALA A 839 -6.31 17.50 22.42
N THR A 840 -6.80 16.53 23.20
CA THR A 840 -6.22 16.14 24.49
C THR A 840 -5.43 14.84 24.36
N PRO A 841 -4.13 14.82 24.72
CA PRO A 841 -3.28 13.63 24.63
C PRO A 841 -3.49 12.66 25.79
N TYR A 842 -3.34 11.36 25.52
CA TYR A 842 -3.31 10.28 26.50
C TYR A 842 -2.25 9.24 26.12
N LEU A 843 -1.57 8.68 27.13
CA LEU A 843 -0.57 7.60 26.95
C LEU A 843 -1.17 6.20 27.00
N HIS A 844 -2.41 6.10 27.49
CA HIS A 844 -3.19 4.88 27.56
C HIS A 844 -4.65 5.22 27.24
N ALA A 845 -5.46 4.22 26.93
CA ALA A 845 -6.90 4.42 26.75
C ALA A 845 -7.48 5.09 28.01
N PRO A 846 -8.16 6.25 27.90
CA PRO A 846 -8.75 6.90 29.05
C PRO A 846 -9.87 6.05 29.63
N THR A 847 -9.99 6.02 30.96
CA THR A 847 -11.10 5.37 31.65
C THR A 847 -12.36 6.18 31.39
N THR A 848 -13.21 5.72 30.47
CA THR A 848 -14.50 6.33 30.18
C THR A 848 -15.61 5.57 30.93
N HIS A 849 -16.39 6.29 31.73
CA HIS A 849 -17.66 5.77 32.23
C HIS A 849 -18.64 5.77 31.05
N SER A 850 -18.85 4.60 30.44
CA SER A 850 -19.80 4.48 29.33
C SER A 850 -21.21 4.82 29.84
N PRO A 851 -21.93 5.78 29.23
CA PRO A 851 -23.31 6.09 29.61
C PRO A 851 -24.25 4.90 29.36
N TYR A 852 -23.79 3.90 28.61
CA TYR A 852 -24.53 2.66 28.31
C TYR A 852 -24.41 1.61 29.43
N HIS A 853 -23.46 1.71 30.36
CA HIS A 853 -23.37 0.81 31.51
C HIS A 853 -24.35 1.17 32.65
N GLU A 854 -24.91 2.39 32.66
CA GLU A 854 -25.78 2.87 33.74
C GLU A 854 -27.28 2.57 33.56
N LYS A 855 -27.73 2.12 32.38
CA LYS A 855 -29.13 1.77 32.15
C LYS A 855 -29.44 0.33 32.62
N LYS A 856 -30.03 0.22 33.80
CA LYS A 856 -30.49 -1.04 34.42
C LYS A 856 -31.70 -1.72 33.74
N GLU A 857 -32.29 -1.15 32.70
CA GLU A 857 -33.31 -1.83 31.89
C GLU A 857 -32.86 -1.92 30.44
N TYR A 858 -32.06 -2.95 30.14
CA TYR A 858 -31.91 -3.45 28.78
C TYR A 858 -33.21 -4.17 28.38
N ARG A 859 -33.99 -3.56 27.49
CA ARG A 859 -35.06 -4.28 26.77
C ARG A 859 -34.47 -4.73 25.43
N PRO A 860 -34.22 -6.03 25.20
CA PRO A 860 -33.75 -6.51 23.91
C PRO A 860 -34.73 -6.01 22.85
N THR A 861 -34.27 -5.13 21.96
CA THR A 861 -35.05 -4.81 20.77
C THR A 861 -34.88 -5.99 19.85
N ALA A 862 -35.83 -6.93 19.91
CA ALA A 862 -35.92 -8.01 18.94
C ALA A 862 -36.06 -7.37 17.56
N ILE A 863 -34.94 -7.28 16.82
CA ILE A 863 -35.03 -6.95 15.41
C ILE A 863 -35.65 -8.18 14.76
N LYS A 864 -36.92 -8.04 14.38
CA LYS A 864 -37.55 -8.97 13.46
C LYS A 864 -36.75 -8.90 12.16
N TYR A 865 -35.76 -9.77 11.99
CA TYR A 865 -35.39 -10.20 10.65
C TYR A 865 -36.68 -10.78 10.06
N LYS A 866 -37.34 -10.05 9.16
CA LYS A 866 -38.64 -10.45 8.56
C LYS A 866 -38.58 -11.75 7.74
N SER A 867 -37.48 -12.49 7.81
CA SER A 867 -37.36 -13.86 7.34
C SER A 867 -36.54 -14.63 8.36
N ASP A 868 -37.21 -15.26 9.33
CA ASP A 868 -36.68 -16.46 9.96
C ASP A 868 -36.26 -17.42 8.84
N ILE A 869 -35.07 -18.00 9.02
CA ILE A 869 -34.47 -19.00 8.15
C ILE A 869 -35.44 -20.19 8.07
N SER A 870 -36.29 -20.17 7.06
CA SER A 870 -37.12 -21.28 6.63
C SER A 870 -36.92 -21.42 5.12
N THR A 871 -35.75 -21.98 4.79
CA THR A 871 -35.38 -22.85 3.65
C THR A 871 -33.89 -22.72 3.41
#